data_AF-A0A7C7QL83-F1
#
_entry.id   AF-A0A7C7QL83-F1
#
_cell.length_a   1.000
_cell.length_b   1.000
_cell.length_c   1.000
_cell.angle_alpha   90.00
_cell.angle_beta   90.00
_cell.angle_gamma   90.00
#
_symmetry.space_group_name_H-M   'P 1'
#
loop_
_entity.id
_entity.type
_entity.pdbx_description
1 polymer ?
#
loop_
_entity_poly.entity_id
_entity_poly.type
_entity_poly.pdbx_seq_one_letter_code
_entity_poly.pdbx_strand_id
1 'polypeptide(L)'
;MRERGFMPFSAAGALIVLLVLGMVAHAAWSRHQRSLGVVDDISDSALLTAAAGIQGDLKAALRYAVYQALWEACERADDYDDVVRERTIEQLATAYFAEHMAKIGPTYTQHDARVELYVPDPSAWPSIDLEEIEGGHVLARAELPDGILIKLRSRDNSLSLRLPLKSIETFIDSRYFLLQERMGEFVERRGDICTWWGIMEYLAAWGGAWLNGKVELSDSRSRAFFETAWAIHEFNTFGSSDYWAAAEGLINAAGGAGGLLAELNNRTVVVTPVRAADVDSMCGYIDRALDAIEGATVRLEETKKYVGLARDAVAQLPENVENFGEVLGDIRGLLKNAIESVVDARAEISDVSEQFDQLLEFITKSAPDDVVTAALYRGLTSRTLDAGYPSLEEQVEWGVEGVLAKLSQLELAVTSTSAGLTTGGLGALLDGLLEQVTTSTEDLLSEPSPQRWATFTRYGGDPPRPIEERAPVYIDDEISGAIGALRLVLEGVKGNFNEMKNLSQRYEPTSAELDFEIDGGLASRLEEAPPEFTISREEFYELLSPQPIDSSPGLSVFHDFKVKNITYKREDPAGWLDSPAATPIPLWFIGVTLWWGQWVATLELEPGSVEEVLDYDNPTIPHAFGVNYVHKPLAYRWEMPEEQFSIRVIVVSLRPFSILDR
;
A
#
# COMPACT_ATOMS: atom_id res chain seq x y z
N MET A 1 7.51 71.70 104.98
CA MET A 1 7.44 70.23 104.85
C MET A 1 6.57 69.90 103.65
N ARG A 2 7.00 68.97 102.79
CA ARG A 2 6.22 68.42 101.68
C ARG A 2 5.13 67.51 102.26
N GLU A 3 3.86 67.88 102.14
CA GLU A 3 2.73 66.95 102.28
C GLU A 3 1.97 67.00 100.95
N ARG A 4 2.40 66.16 100.00
CA ARG A 4 1.63 64.99 99.56
C ARG A 4 0.16 65.35 99.35
N GLY A 5 -0.15 65.76 98.12
CA GLY A 5 -1.52 65.99 97.68
C GLY A 5 -2.37 64.77 97.99
N PHE A 6 -3.23 64.90 98.99
CA PHE A 6 -4.15 63.86 99.40
C PHE A 6 -5.28 63.86 98.36
N MET A 7 -5.15 63.06 97.31
CA MET A 7 -6.29 62.75 96.47
C MET A 7 -7.21 61.87 97.33
N PRO A 8 -8.44 62.33 97.66
CA PRO A 8 -9.34 61.50 98.46
C PRO A 8 -9.56 60.17 97.73
N PHE A 9 -9.64 59.06 98.48
CA PHE A 9 -9.87 57.72 97.91
C PHE A 9 -11.07 57.67 96.97
N SER A 10 -12.07 58.54 97.17
CA SER A 10 -13.20 58.74 96.27
C SER A 10 -12.81 59.31 94.89
N ALA A 11 -11.87 60.26 94.83
CA ALA A 11 -11.38 60.82 93.58
C ALA A 11 -10.45 59.84 92.83
N ALA A 12 -9.58 59.12 93.55
CA ALA A 12 -8.77 58.05 92.96
C ALA A 12 -9.66 56.88 92.47
N GLY A 13 -10.67 56.50 93.25
CA GLY A 13 -11.68 55.50 92.88
C GLY A 13 -12.50 55.93 91.66
N ALA A 14 -12.93 57.18 91.59
CA ALA A 14 -13.63 57.73 90.42
C ALA A 14 -12.75 57.73 89.16
N LEU A 15 -11.47 58.09 89.30
CA LEU A 15 -10.51 58.05 88.19
C LEU A 15 -10.26 56.62 87.70
N ILE A 16 -10.10 55.65 88.61
CA ILE A 16 -9.96 54.23 88.26
C ILE A 16 -11.23 53.72 87.56
N VAL A 17 -12.42 54.05 88.07
CA VAL A 17 -13.69 53.67 87.45
C VAL A 17 -13.83 54.28 86.05
N LEU A 18 -13.47 55.56 85.86
CA LEU A 18 -13.45 56.20 84.55
C LEU A 18 -12.44 55.55 83.59
N LEU A 19 -11.27 55.15 84.09
CA LEU A 19 -10.25 54.46 83.30
C LEU A 19 -10.69 53.06 82.91
N VAL A 20 -11.33 52.32 83.82
CA VAL A 20 -11.92 51.00 83.55
C VAL A 20 -13.09 51.13 82.57
N LEU A 21 -13.97 52.11 82.72
CA LEU A 21 -15.02 52.42 81.75
C LEU A 21 -14.44 52.76 80.37
N GLY A 22 -13.38 53.57 80.32
CA GLY A 22 -12.68 53.91 79.09
C GLY A 22 -12.03 52.69 78.42
N MET A 23 -11.39 51.80 79.20
CA MET A 23 -10.80 50.56 78.69
C MET A 23 -11.85 49.56 78.21
N VAL A 24 -12.97 49.41 78.94
CA VAL A 24 -14.10 48.54 78.53
C VAL A 24 -14.77 49.10 77.28
N ALA A 25 -15.00 50.41 77.21
CA ALA A 25 -15.53 51.06 76.02
C ALA A 25 -14.59 50.90 74.81
N HIS A 26 -13.27 51.07 75.00
CA HIS A 26 -12.30 50.87 73.93
C HIS A 26 -12.20 49.41 73.49
N ALA A 27 -12.24 48.45 74.41
CA ALA A 27 -12.23 47.02 74.08
C ALA A 27 -13.52 46.60 73.35
N ALA A 28 -14.68 47.11 73.78
CA ALA A 28 -15.95 46.89 73.09
C ALA A 28 -15.95 47.52 71.70
N TRP A 29 -15.41 48.75 71.57
CA TRP A 29 -15.25 49.43 70.27
C TRP A 29 -14.29 48.67 69.34
N SER A 30 -13.13 48.23 69.83
CA SER A 30 -12.16 47.45 69.04
C SER A 30 -12.74 46.10 68.60
N ARG A 31 -13.50 45.43 69.48
CA ARG A 31 -14.18 44.17 69.13
C ARG A 31 -15.28 44.39 68.11
N HIS A 32 -16.04 45.48 68.23
CA HIS A 32 -17.05 45.88 67.25
C HIS A 32 -16.41 46.21 65.88
N GLN A 33 -15.31 46.96 65.87
CA GLN A 33 -14.53 47.28 64.66
C GLN A 33 -13.96 46.02 64.00
N ARG A 34 -13.44 45.05 64.77
CA ARG A 34 -13.01 43.76 64.22
C ARG A 34 -14.17 42.92 63.70
N SER A 35 -15.32 42.91 64.39
CA SER A 35 -16.50 42.20 63.88
C SER A 35 -17.05 42.84 62.61
N LEU A 36 -16.98 44.17 62.48
CA LEU A 36 -17.34 44.88 61.26
C LEU A 36 -16.38 44.51 60.13
N GLY A 37 -15.07 44.56 60.37
CA GLY A 37 -14.08 44.13 59.36
C GLY A 37 -14.25 42.68 58.90
N VAL A 38 -14.55 41.74 59.81
CA VAL A 38 -14.82 40.34 59.44
C VAL A 38 -16.13 40.20 58.66
N VAL A 39 -17.15 41.00 58.96
CA VAL A 39 -18.43 41.01 58.22
C VAL A 39 -18.23 41.60 56.82
N ASP A 40 -17.44 42.66 56.70
CA ASP A 40 -17.08 43.27 55.41
C ASP A 40 -16.27 42.28 54.55
N ASP A 41 -15.25 41.62 55.11
CA ASP A 41 -14.44 40.61 54.40
C ASP A 41 -15.31 39.41 53.92
N ILE A 42 -16.25 38.95 54.75
CA ILE A 42 -17.18 37.86 54.39
C ILE A 42 -18.15 38.34 53.29
N SER A 43 -18.61 39.59 53.35
CA SER A 43 -19.49 40.18 52.34
C SER A 43 -18.78 40.34 51.00
N ASP A 44 -17.53 40.79 50.99
CA ASP A 44 -16.71 40.91 49.79
C ASP A 44 -16.43 39.55 49.14
N SER A 45 -16.05 38.55 49.95
CA SER A 45 -15.85 37.18 49.47
C SER A 45 -17.14 36.56 48.90
N ALA A 46 -18.29 36.82 49.53
CA ALA A 46 -19.58 36.36 49.04
C ALA A 46 -19.98 37.02 47.71
N LEU A 47 -19.71 38.32 47.54
CA LEU A 47 -19.96 39.04 46.29
C LEU A 47 -19.07 38.53 45.15
N LEU A 48 -17.79 38.26 45.41
CA LEU A 48 -16.88 37.67 44.44
C LEU A 48 -17.28 36.25 44.06
N THR A 49 -17.73 35.45 45.03
CA THR A 49 -18.23 34.09 44.78
C THR A 49 -19.50 34.12 43.92
N ALA A 50 -20.43 35.03 44.19
CA ALA A 50 -21.63 35.22 43.38
C ALA A 50 -21.28 35.71 41.96
N ALA A 51 -20.32 36.62 41.81
CA ALA A 51 -19.85 37.08 40.51
C ALA A 51 -19.21 35.93 39.71
N ALA A 52 -18.37 35.12 40.35
CA ALA A 52 -17.75 33.95 39.74
C ALA A 52 -18.81 32.91 39.35
N GLY A 53 -19.86 32.73 40.17
CA GLY A 53 -21.01 31.89 39.83
C GLY A 53 -21.73 32.35 38.56
N ILE A 54 -22.03 33.66 38.46
CA ILE A 54 -22.64 34.23 37.24
C ILE A 54 -21.70 34.07 36.04
N GLN A 55 -20.39 34.32 36.19
CA GLN A 55 -19.43 34.06 35.11
C GLN A 55 -19.40 32.58 34.70
N GLY A 56 -19.53 31.65 35.66
CA GLY A 56 -19.65 30.22 35.41
C GLY A 56 -20.91 29.88 34.60
N ASP A 57 -22.05 30.46 34.96
CA ASP A 57 -23.32 30.26 34.25
C ASP A 57 -23.27 30.85 32.82
N LEU A 58 -22.59 31.99 32.64
CA LEU A 58 -22.35 32.57 31.31
C LEU A 58 -21.43 31.69 30.46
N LYS A 59 -20.37 31.12 31.05
CA LYS A 59 -19.51 30.14 30.37
C LYS A 59 -20.27 28.86 30.01
N ALA A 60 -21.18 28.41 30.87
CA ALA A 60 -22.05 27.26 30.59
C ALA A 60 -23.03 27.57 29.45
N ALA A 61 -23.59 28.78 29.41
CA ALA A 61 -24.44 29.24 28.31
C ALA A 61 -23.68 29.32 26.98
N LEU A 62 -22.45 29.85 26.99
CA LEU A 62 -21.57 29.86 25.81
C LEU A 62 -21.28 28.43 25.35
N ARG A 63 -20.92 27.55 26.29
CA ARG A 63 -20.67 26.13 26.00
C ARG A 63 -21.89 25.45 25.36
N TYR A 64 -23.07 25.65 25.92
CA TYR A 64 -24.32 25.09 25.38
C TYR A 64 -24.62 25.63 23.98
N ALA A 65 -24.45 26.93 23.76
CA ALA A 65 -24.65 27.55 22.45
C ALA A 65 -23.72 26.97 21.39
N VAL A 66 -22.44 26.74 21.73
CA VAL A 66 -21.46 26.14 20.83
C VAL A 66 -21.79 24.67 20.55
N TYR A 67 -22.18 23.88 21.56
CA TYR A 67 -22.63 22.50 21.31
C TYR A 67 -23.84 22.42 20.38
N GLN A 68 -24.83 23.30 20.58
CA GLN A 68 -26.01 23.36 19.73
C GLN A 68 -25.67 23.78 18.29
N ALA A 69 -24.73 24.71 18.13
CA ALA A 69 -24.25 25.15 16.82
C ALA A 69 -23.45 24.05 16.10
N LEU A 70 -22.54 23.38 16.81
CA LEU A 70 -21.80 22.23 16.31
C LEU A 70 -22.77 21.14 15.84
N TRP A 71 -23.77 20.83 16.65
CA TRP A 71 -24.80 19.84 16.32
C TRP A 71 -25.53 20.18 15.02
N GLU A 72 -26.12 21.38 14.93
CA GLU A 72 -26.91 21.77 13.76
C GLU A 72 -26.07 21.89 12.49
N ALA A 73 -24.85 22.45 12.60
CA ALA A 73 -23.96 22.58 11.45
C ALA A 73 -23.40 21.23 10.98
N CYS A 74 -23.19 20.28 11.89
CA CYS A 74 -22.73 18.95 11.53
C CYS A 74 -23.87 18.04 11.03
N GLU A 75 -25.12 18.21 11.51
CA GLU A 75 -26.30 17.56 10.91
C GLU A 75 -26.55 18.05 9.47
N ARG A 76 -26.19 19.31 9.17
CA ARG A 76 -26.25 19.90 7.82
C ARG A 76 -24.87 20.03 7.19
N ALA A 77 -23.97 19.10 7.50
CA ALA A 77 -22.61 19.10 6.97
C ALA A 77 -22.58 19.29 5.44
N ASP A 78 -23.55 18.70 4.74
CA ASP A 78 -23.67 18.68 3.29
C ASP A 78 -23.89 20.07 2.66
N ASP A 79 -24.38 21.04 3.44
CA ASP A 79 -24.64 22.41 2.97
C ASP A 79 -23.36 23.28 2.95
N TYR A 80 -22.24 22.79 3.52
CA TYR A 80 -21.07 23.62 3.82
C TYR A 80 -19.74 22.94 3.48
N ASP A 81 -18.86 23.66 2.78
CA ASP A 81 -17.41 23.37 2.83
C ASP A 81 -16.87 23.67 4.23
N ASP A 82 -15.69 23.15 4.57
CA ASP A 82 -15.08 23.29 5.90
C ASP A 82 -14.99 24.73 6.42
N VAL A 83 -14.58 25.67 5.56
CA VAL A 83 -14.41 27.08 5.94
C VAL A 83 -15.76 27.76 6.13
N VAL A 84 -16.75 27.38 5.33
CA VAL A 84 -18.13 27.84 5.46
C VAL A 84 -18.78 27.19 6.68
N ARG A 85 -18.47 25.94 7.00
CA ARG A 85 -19.03 25.20 8.14
C ARG A 85 -18.58 25.81 9.45
N GLU A 86 -17.28 26.07 9.61
CA GLU A 86 -16.74 26.76 10.78
C GLU A 86 -17.42 28.12 11.00
N ARG A 87 -17.50 28.94 9.95
CA ARG A 87 -18.19 30.25 10.03
C ARG A 87 -19.68 30.12 10.34
N THR A 88 -20.33 29.10 9.82
CA THR A 88 -21.73 28.80 10.15
C THR A 88 -21.88 28.42 11.62
N ILE A 89 -20.97 27.59 12.16
CA ILE A 89 -20.96 27.23 13.57
C ILE A 89 -20.79 28.49 14.43
N GLU A 90 -19.83 29.36 14.09
CA GLU A 90 -19.59 30.64 14.79
C GLU A 90 -20.84 31.53 14.79
N GLN A 91 -21.52 31.64 13.64
CA GLN A 91 -22.75 32.43 13.50
C GLN A 91 -23.92 31.85 14.30
N LEU A 92 -24.15 30.53 14.20
CA LEU A 92 -25.20 29.84 14.95
C LEU A 92 -24.93 29.94 16.46
N ALA A 93 -23.69 29.70 16.90
CA ALA A 93 -23.30 29.83 18.30
C ALA A 93 -23.56 31.26 18.80
N THR A 94 -23.24 32.26 17.98
CA THR A 94 -23.47 33.68 18.32
C THR A 94 -24.96 33.96 18.53
N ALA A 95 -25.81 33.45 17.63
CA ALA A 95 -27.26 33.60 17.73
C ALA A 95 -27.82 32.88 18.98
N TYR A 96 -27.41 31.64 19.22
CA TYR A 96 -27.84 30.86 20.39
C TYR A 96 -27.37 31.47 21.71
N PHE A 97 -26.14 31.98 21.75
CA PHE A 97 -25.60 32.65 22.93
C PHE A 97 -26.34 33.95 23.22
N ALA A 98 -26.60 34.77 22.19
CA ALA A 98 -27.40 36.00 22.32
C ALA A 98 -28.81 35.72 22.87
N GLU A 99 -29.47 34.67 22.37
CA GLU A 99 -30.79 34.25 22.86
C GLU A 99 -30.76 33.82 24.33
N HIS A 100 -29.74 33.05 24.73
CA HIS A 100 -29.57 32.63 26.13
C HIS A 100 -29.28 33.82 27.04
N MET A 101 -28.42 34.74 26.61
CA MET A 101 -28.08 35.96 27.35
C MET A 101 -29.31 36.84 27.62
N ALA A 102 -30.21 36.96 26.64
CA ALA A 102 -31.46 37.69 26.79
C ALA A 102 -32.39 37.09 27.86
N LYS A 103 -32.32 35.76 28.09
CA LYS A 103 -33.13 35.04 29.09
C LYS A 103 -32.49 35.02 30.48
N ILE A 104 -31.16 34.92 30.57
CA ILE A 104 -30.42 34.78 31.83
C ILE A 104 -30.54 36.03 32.70
N GLY A 105 -30.39 37.23 32.11
CA GLY A 105 -30.44 38.50 32.86
C GLY A 105 -31.75 38.73 33.64
N PRO A 106 -32.92 38.62 32.99
CA PRO A 106 -34.21 38.68 33.67
C PRO A 106 -34.39 37.60 34.75
N THR A 107 -33.88 36.39 34.52
CA THR A 107 -33.99 35.26 35.44
C THR A 107 -33.29 35.54 36.77
N TYR A 108 -32.06 36.06 36.75
CA TYR A 108 -31.38 36.47 38.00
C TYR A 108 -32.11 37.58 38.73
N THR A 109 -32.58 38.59 38.00
CA THR A 109 -33.27 39.75 38.60
C THR A 109 -34.58 39.32 39.28
N GLN A 110 -35.27 38.31 38.73
CA GLN A 110 -36.47 37.72 39.32
C GLN A 110 -36.19 36.88 40.57
N HIS A 111 -35.11 36.10 40.58
CA HIS A 111 -34.75 35.24 41.71
C HIS A 111 -34.03 35.98 42.84
N ASP A 112 -33.26 37.02 42.53
CA ASP A 112 -32.56 37.85 43.50
C ASP A 112 -32.40 39.30 43.00
N ALA A 113 -33.21 40.22 43.54
CA ALA A 113 -33.16 41.64 43.18
C ALA A 113 -31.81 42.34 43.48
N ARG A 114 -30.88 41.66 44.16
CA ARG A 114 -29.52 42.16 44.41
C ARG A 114 -28.56 41.87 43.26
N VAL A 115 -28.96 41.03 42.31
CA VAL A 115 -28.22 40.67 41.11
C VAL A 115 -28.85 41.36 39.91
N GLU A 116 -28.08 42.24 39.26
CA GLU A 116 -28.45 42.89 38.01
C GLU A 116 -27.40 42.51 36.96
N LEU A 117 -27.77 41.69 35.97
CA LEU A 117 -26.96 41.49 34.76
C LEU A 117 -27.51 42.43 33.68
N TYR A 118 -26.76 43.48 33.37
CA TYR A 118 -27.14 44.40 32.31
C TYR A 118 -26.62 43.86 30.98
N VAL A 119 -27.56 43.46 30.12
CA VAL A 119 -27.31 43.09 28.73
C VAL A 119 -27.93 44.19 27.87
N PRO A 120 -27.13 45.09 27.25
CA PRO A 120 -27.68 46.05 26.30
C PRO A 120 -28.26 45.27 25.11
N ASP A 121 -29.35 45.76 24.52
CA ASP A 121 -29.95 45.18 23.32
C ASP A 121 -29.15 45.65 22.10
N PRO A 122 -28.19 44.87 21.59
CA PRO A 122 -27.28 45.35 20.55
C PRO A 122 -27.94 45.18 19.19
N SER A 123 -27.68 46.10 18.26
CA SER A 123 -28.11 45.93 16.86
C SER A 123 -27.41 44.76 16.15
N ALA A 124 -26.26 44.31 16.67
CA ALA A 124 -25.53 43.11 16.25
C ALA A 124 -24.64 42.61 17.40
N TRP A 125 -24.59 41.29 17.61
CA TRP A 125 -23.64 40.66 18.54
C TRP A 125 -22.30 40.42 17.82
N PRO A 126 -21.14 40.60 18.49
CA PRO A 126 -19.86 40.15 17.95
C PRO A 126 -19.87 38.65 17.72
N SER A 127 -19.13 38.18 16.70
CA SER A 127 -19.00 36.75 16.43
C SER A 127 -18.31 36.06 17.60
N ILE A 128 -18.73 34.84 17.88
CA ILE A 128 -17.93 33.88 18.64
C ILE A 128 -16.86 33.36 17.69
N ASP A 129 -15.62 33.34 18.16
CA ASP A 129 -14.50 32.75 17.45
C ASP A 129 -14.22 31.36 18.04
N LEU A 130 -13.96 30.38 17.17
CA LEU A 130 -13.52 29.04 17.56
C LEU A 130 -12.02 28.88 17.28
N GLU A 131 -11.28 28.37 18.25
CA GLU A 131 -9.85 28.08 18.11
C GLU A 131 -9.57 26.61 18.42
N GLU A 132 -8.70 25.97 17.63
CA GLU A 132 -8.19 24.64 17.91
C GLU A 132 -7.19 24.66 19.07
N ILE A 133 -7.32 23.70 19.97
CA ILE A 133 -6.39 23.43 21.07
C ILE A 133 -5.93 21.96 21.06
N GLU A 134 -5.02 21.60 21.96
CA GLU A 134 -4.39 20.26 22.00
C GLU A 134 -5.41 19.12 21.91
N GLY A 135 -5.14 18.15 21.03
CA GLY A 135 -6.02 16.98 20.81
C GLY A 135 -7.22 17.23 19.89
N GLY A 136 -7.24 18.36 19.16
CA GLY A 136 -8.33 18.74 18.25
C GLY A 136 -9.58 19.26 18.97
N HIS A 137 -9.46 19.60 20.27
CA HIS A 137 -10.54 20.18 21.06
C HIS A 137 -10.82 21.63 20.66
N VAL A 138 -12.01 22.13 21.04
CA VAL A 138 -12.46 23.48 20.70
C VAL A 138 -12.36 24.43 21.90
N LEU A 139 -11.74 25.59 21.67
CA LEU A 139 -11.80 26.74 22.56
C LEU A 139 -12.73 27.79 21.96
N ALA A 140 -13.82 28.11 22.67
CA ALA A 140 -14.77 29.12 22.21
C ALA A 140 -14.55 30.44 22.92
N ARG A 141 -14.40 31.52 22.14
CA ARG A 141 -14.20 32.87 22.63
C ARG A 141 -15.30 33.80 22.15
N ALA A 142 -16.10 34.29 23.08
CA ALA A 142 -17.15 35.28 22.81
C ALA A 142 -16.67 36.69 23.17
N GLU A 143 -16.55 37.57 22.19
CA GLU A 143 -16.48 39.01 22.46
C GLU A 143 -17.87 39.54 22.81
N LEU A 144 -17.96 40.31 23.90
CA LEU A 144 -19.23 40.80 24.42
C LEU A 144 -19.50 42.24 23.95
N PRO A 145 -20.75 42.59 23.62
CA PRO A 145 -21.13 43.98 23.35
C PRO A 145 -20.69 44.94 24.47
N ASP A 146 -20.25 46.14 24.07
CA ASP A 146 -19.86 47.19 25.00
C ASP A 146 -20.99 47.51 26.00
N GLY A 147 -20.63 47.55 27.28
CA GLY A 147 -21.55 47.94 28.35
C GLY A 147 -22.16 46.77 29.12
N ILE A 148 -21.86 45.50 28.80
CA ILE A 148 -22.26 44.37 29.64
C ILE A 148 -21.61 44.47 31.03
N LEU A 149 -22.44 44.43 32.06
CA LEU A 149 -22.03 44.64 33.45
C LEU A 149 -22.75 43.67 34.39
N ILE A 150 -21.97 42.95 35.20
CA ILE A 150 -22.49 42.29 36.40
C ILE A 150 -22.50 43.31 37.53
N LYS A 151 -23.67 43.57 38.10
CA LYS A 151 -23.83 44.41 39.29
C LYS A 151 -24.44 43.60 40.41
N LEU A 152 -23.70 43.53 41.53
CA LEU A 152 -24.09 42.78 42.72
C LEU A 152 -24.13 43.71 43.92
N ARG A 153 -25.10 43.50 44.80
CA ARG A 153 -25.20 44.23 46.08
C ARG A 153 -25.19 43.27 47.26
N SER A 154 -24.47 43.67 48.30
CA SER A 154 -24.51 43.03 49.61
C SER A 154 -25.94 43.02 50.18
N ARG A 155 -26.20 42.13 51.14
CA ARG A 155 -27.54 41.90 51.72
C ARG A 155 -28.11 43.14 52.42
N ASP A 156 -27.24 44.01 52.92
CA ASP A 156 -27.55 45.27 53.58
C ASP A 156 -27.37 46.50 52.66
N ASN A 157 -27.03 46.28 51.37
CA ASN A 157 -26.70 47.30 50.39
C ASN A 157 -25.49 48.20 50.74
N SER A 158 -24.66 47.82 51.71
CA SER A 158 -23.47 48.59 52.12
C SER A 158 -22.37 48.57 51.04
N LEU A 159 -22.21 47.42 50.39
CA LEU A 159 -21.23 47.15 49.35
C LEU A 159 -21.90 46.84 48.01
N SER A 160 -21.32 47.38 46.93
CA SER A 160 -21.73 47.08 45.56
C SER A 160 -20.52 46.73 44.69
N LEU A 161 -20.59 45.59 44.01
CA LEU A 161 -19.59 45.15 43.05
C LEU A 161 -20.10 45.41 41.63
N ARG A 162 -19.24 45.97 40.78
CA ARG A 162 -19.51 46.22 39.36
C ARG A 162 -18.37 45.64 38.55
N LEU A 163 -18.65 44.59 37.80
CA LEU A 163 -17.67 43.89 36.98
C LEU A 163 -18.04 44.03 35.51
N PRO A 164 -17.28 44.83 34.73
CA PRO A 164 -17.45 44.88 33.28
C PRO A 164 -16.97 43.56 32.67
N LEU A 165 -17.73 43.01 31.74
CA LEU A 165 -17.35 41.82 30.99
C LEU A 165 -17.03 42.23 29.55
N LYS A 166 -15.81 41.93 29.10
CA LYS A 166 -15.36 42.22 27.73
C LYS A 166 -15.38 40.99 26.83
N SER A 167 -14.96 39.86 27.38
CA SER A 167 -14.97 38.59 26.67
C SER A 167 -15.18 37.44 27.65
N ILE A 168 -15.68 36.33 27.12
CA ILE A 168 -15.84 35.08 27.84
C ILE A 168 -15.20 33.99 27.00
N GLU A 169 -14.43 33.14 27.66
CA GLU A 169 -13.75 32.02 27.03
C GLU A 169 -14.11 30.74 27.78
N THR A 170 -14.42 29.69 27.04
CA THR A 170 -14.79 28.39 27.59
C THR A 170 -14.23 27.26 26.74
N PHE A 171 -13.70 26.25 27.42
CA PHE A 171 -13.34 24.97 26.81
C PHE A 171 -14.62 24.20 26.46
N ILE A 172 -14.64 23.66 25.24
CA ILE A 172 -15.68 22.77 24.74
C ILE A 172 -15.07 21.37 24.66
N ASP A 173 -15.70 20.43 25.36
CA ASP A 173 -15.31 19.02 25.35
C ASP A 173 -15.89 18.37 24.08
N SER A 174 -15.32 18.74 22.94
CA SER A 174 -15.65 18.26 21.60
C SER A 174 -14.38 18.31 20.77
N ARG A 175 -14.01 17.22 20.10
CA ARG A 175 -12.84 17.15 19.22
C ARG A 175 -13.19 17.47 17.76
N TYR A 176 -13.97 18.52 17.52
CA TYR A 176 -14.45 18.91 16.18
C TYR A 176 -13.31 19.03 15.15
N PHE A 177 -12.20 19.66 15.52
CA PHE A 177 -11.07 19.85 14.59
C PHE A 177 -10.36 18.52 14.26
N LEU A 178 -10.32 17.58 15.20
CA LEU A 178 -9.82 16.21 14.93
C LEU A 178 -10.74 15.48 13.94
N LEU A 179 -12.06 15.56 14.13
CA LEU A 179 -13.03 14.94 13.21
C LEU A 179 -12.89 15.51 11.80
N GLN A 180 -12.78 16.83 11.70
CA GLN A 180 -12.56 17.54 10.43
C GLN A 180 -11.23 17.14 9.77
N GLU A 181 -10.11 17.16 10.51
CA GLU A 181 -8.79 16.77 10.01
C GLU A 181 -8.81 15.33 9.46
N ARG A 182 -9.38 14.40 10.23
CA ARG A 182 -9.42 12.98 9.87
C ARG A 182 -10.32 12.71 8.68
N MET A 183 -11.47 13.37 8.59
CA MET A 183 -12.32 13.28 7.40
C MET A 183 -11.62 13.89 6.18
N GLY A 184 -10.90 15.01 6.36
CA GLY A 184 -10.05 15.59 5.32
C GLY A 184 -9.02 14.57 4.80
N GLU A 185 -8.29 13.91 5.71
CA GLU A 185 -7.34 12.86 5.37
C GLU A 185 -8.00 11.70 4.60
N PHE A 186 -9.18 11.25 5.05
CA PHE A 186 -9.95 10.19 4.40
C PHE A 186 -10.30 10.54 2.95
N VAL A 187 -10.79 11.76 2.72
CA VAL A 187 -11.21 12.24 1.40
C VAL A 187 -10.01 12.46 0.47
N GLU A 188 -8.92 13.03 0.99
CA GLU A 188 -7.69 13.24 0.22
C GLU A 188 -7.06 11.92 -0.23
N ARG A 189 -7.16 10.88 0.60
CA ARG A 189 -6.56 9.56 0.37
C ARG A 189 -7.53 8.52 -0.19
N ARG A 190 -8.71 8.92 -0.68
CA ARG A 190 -9.73 8.01 -1.24
C ARG A 190 -9.21 7.08 -2.36
N GLY A 191 -8.13 7.45 -3.04
CA GLY A 191 -7.46 6.60 -4.04
C GLY A 191 -6.92 5.29 -3.47
N ASP A 192 -6.69 5.23 -2.16
CA ASP A 192 -6.24 4.03 -1.45
C ASP A 192 -7.31 2.93 -1.52
N ILE A 193 -8.61 3.27 -1.55
CA ILE A 193 -9.72 2.31 -1.71
C ILE A 193 -9.59 1.54 -3.04
N CYS A 194 -9.39 2.26 -4.16
CA CYS A 194 -9.15 1.64 -5.46
C CYS A 194 -7.91 0.75 -5.46
N THR A 195 -6.87 1.16 -4.73
CA THR A 195 -5.62 0.42 -4.63
C THR A 195 -5.84 -0.92 -3.91
N TRP A 196 -6.46 -0.90 -2.74
CA TRP A 196 -6.78 -2.11 -1.97
C TRP A 196 -7.75 -3.04 -2.70
N TRP A 197 -8.80 -2.49 -3.31
CA TRP A 197 -9.73 -3.27 -4.13
C TRP A 197 -9.02 -3.90 -5.34
N GLY A 198 -8.16 -3.14 -6.02
CA GLY A 198 -7.33 -3.61 -7.13
C GLY A 198 -6.40 -4.76 -6.75
N ILE A 199 -5.75 -4.66 -5.59
CA ILE A 199 -4.87 -5.72 -5.05
C ILE A 199 -5.69 -7.00 -4.81
N MET A 200 -6.84 -6.90 -4.14
CA MET A 200 -7.68 -8.08 -3.85
C MET A 200 -8.21 -8.75 -5.13
N GLU A 201 -8.67 -7.97 -6.13
CA GLU A 201 -9.07 -8.52 -7.43
C GLU A 201 -7.91 -9.16 -8.18
N TYR A 202 -6.72 -8.54 -8.15
CA TYR A 202 -5.51 -9.11 -8.74
C TYR A 202 -5.16 -10.44 -8.08
N LEU A 203 -5.09 -10.50 -6.74
CA LEU A 203 -4.73 -11.73 -6.02
C LEU A 203 -5.73 -12.86 -6.26
N ALA A 204 -7.03 -12.54 -6.27
CA ALA A 204 -8.07 -13.50 -6.60
C ALA A 204 -7.94 -14.04 -8.04
N ALA A 205 -7.69 -13.16 -9.00
CA ALA A 205 -7.56 -13.55 -10.39
C ALA A 205 -6.24 -14.29 -10.68
N TRP A 206 -5.14 -13.86 -10.07
CA TRP A 206 -3.84 -14.52 -10.11
C TRP A 206 -3.92 -15.96 -9.59
N GLY A 207 -4.47 -16.15 -8.38
CA GLY A 207 -4.68 -17.48 -7.83
C GLY A 207 -5.62 -18.34 -8.68
N GLY A 208 -6.68 -17.74 -9.25
CA GLY A 208 -7.59 -18.43 -10.16
C GLY A 208 -6.92 -18.92 -11.44
N ALA A 209 -6.09 -18.09 -12.06
CA ALA A 209 -5.36 -18.43 -13.28
C ALA A 209 -4.36 -19.58 -13.07
N TRP A 210 -3.64 -19.58 -11.94
CA TRP A 210 -2.58 -20.55 -11.66
C TRP A 210 -3.08 -21.88 -11.08
N LEU A 211 -4.06 -21.84 -10.18
CA LEU A 211 -4.56 -23.01 -9.46
C LEU A 211 -5.72 -23.69 -10.21
N ASN A 212 -6.65 -22.89 -10.74
CA ASN A 212 -7.90 -23.40 -11.30
C ASN A 212 -7.95 -23.36 -12.83
N GLY A 213 -6.99 -22.69 -13.48
CA GLY A 213 -7.04 -22.41 -14.92
C GLY A 213 -8.24 -21.55 -15.31
N LYS A 214 -8.80 -20.80 -14.35
CA LYS A 214 -10.03 -20.04 -14.52
C LYS A 214 -10.08 -18.84 -13.59
N VAL A 215 -10.36 -17.69 -14.18
CA VAL A 215 -10.69 -16.43 -13.51
C VAL A 215 -12.20 -16.23 -13.66
N GLU A 216 -12.91 -16.26 -12.53
CA GLU A 216 -14.32 -15.89 -12.48
C GLU A 216 -14.43 -14.41 -12.16
N LEU A 217 -15.07 -13.63 -13.03
CA LEU A 217 -15.47 -12.27 -12.73
C LEU A 217 -16.84 -12.35 -12.04
N SER A 218 -16.97 -11.70 -10.88
CA SER A 218 -18.13 -11.88 -10.01
C SER A 218 -18.46 -10.60 -9.28
N ASP A 219 -19.63 -10.04 -9.59
CA ASP A 219 -20.14 -8.83 -8.97
C ASP A 219 -20.22 -8.96 -7.44
N SER A 220 -20.71 -10.09 -6.94
CA SER A 220 -20.80 -10.33 -5.49
C SER A 220 -19.43 -10.33 -4.82
N ARG A 221 -18.41 -10.95 -5.45
CA ARG A 221 -17.05 -10.94 -4.92
C ARG A 221 -16.43 -9.55 -4.95
N SER A 222 -16.56 -8.86 -6.08
CA SER A 222 -15.99 -7.53 -6.24
C SER A 222 -16.66 -6.49 -5.34
N ARG A 223 -17.96 -6.63 -5.07
CA ARG A 223 -18.67 -5.84 -4.06
C ARG A 223 -18.04 -6.05 -2.69
N ALA A 224 -17.86 -7.30 -2.27
CA ALA A 224 -17.27 -7.62 -0.97
C ALA A 224 -15.82 -7.13 -0.85
N PHE A 225 -15.01 -7.24 -1.91
CA PHE A 225 -13.65 -6.69 -1.93
C PHE A 225 -13.64 -5.16 -1.86
N PHE A 226 -14.57 -4.49 -2.53
CA PHE A 226 -14.69 -3.04 -2.44
C PHE A 226 -15.09 -2.59 -1.03
N GLU A 227 -16.09 -3.23 -0.43
CA GLU A 227 -16.51 -2.96 0.96
C GLU A 227 -15.39 -3.24 1.97
N THR A 228 -14.59 -4.29 1.73
CA THR A 228 -13.40 -4.59 2.55
C THR A 228 -12.30 -3.53 2.35
N ALA A 229 -12.07 -3.08 1.11
CA ALA A 229 -11.11 -2.02 0.81
C ALA A 229 -11.51 -0.69 1.47
N TRP A 230 -12.81 -0.41 1.50
CA TRP A 230 -13.38 0.73 2.21
C TRP A 230 -13.10 0.62 3.71
N ALA A 231 -13.42 -0.51 4.34
CA ALA A 231 -13.15 -0.73 5.76
C ALA A 231 -11.65 -0.66 6.13
N ILE A 232 -10.75 -1.11 5.25
CA ILE A 232 -9.30 -0.94 5.43
C ILE A 232 -8.92 0.55 5.40
N HIS A 233 -9.49 1.31 4.48
CA HIS A 233 -9.24 2.75 4.35
C HIS A 233 -9.74 3.53 5.57
N GLU A 234 -10.96 3.20 6.04
CA GLU A 234 -11.51 3.73 7.30
C GLU A 234 -10.58 3.42 8.48
N PHE A 235 -10.20 2.14 8.64
CA PHE A 235 -9.35 1.70 9.75
C PHE A 235 -8.01 2.44 9.77
N ASN A 236 -7.36 2.56 8.61
CA ASN A 236 -6.09 3.26 8.48
C ASN A 236 -6.18 4.76 8.77
N THR A 237 -7.35 5.37 8.58
CA THR A 237 -7.54 6.82 8.75
C THR A 237 -8.05 7.16 10.16
N PHE A 238 -9.00 6.39 10.66
CA PHE A 238 -9.76 6.67 11.88
C PHE A 238 -9.38 5.79 13.07
N GLY A 239 -8.60 4.71 12.86
CA GLY A 239 -8.36 3.67 13.87
C GLY A 239 -9.58 2.77 14.12
N SER A 240 -10.59 2.87 13.26
CA SER A 240 -11.85 2.13 13.33
C SER A 240 -12.48 2.02 11.94
N SER A 241 -13.41 1.09 11.77
CA SER A 241 -14.18 0.90 10.55
C SER A 241 -15.61 0.48 10.87
N ASP A 242 -16.53 0.59 9.92
CA ASP A 242 -17.84 -0.09 10.00
C ASP A 242 -17.67 -1.58 9.64
N TYR A 243 -16.95 -2.31 10.50
CA TYR A 243 -16.57 -3.70 10.25
C TYR A 243 -17.78 -4.65 10.15
N TRP A 244 -18.94 -4.32 10.71
CA TRP A 244 -20.15 -5.13 10.54
C TRP A 244 -20.73 -5.05 9.14
N ALA A 245 -20.71 -3.85 8.52
CA ALA A 245 -21.12 -3.68 7.13
C ALA A 245 -20.25 -4.53 6.19
N ALA A 246 -18.93 -4.43 6.34
CA ALA A 246 -17.98 -5.18 5.53
C ALA A 246 -18.06 -6.70 5.79
N ALA A 247 -18.26 -7.13 7.04
CA ALA A 247 -18.46 -8.54 7.38
C ALA A 247 -19.72 -9.13 6.74
N GLU A 248 -20.83 -8.39 6.73
CA GLU A 248 -22.07 -8.79 6.06
C GLU A 248 -21.85 -8.97 4.54
N GLY A 249 -21.13 -8.04 3.91
CA GLY A 249 -20.70 -8.12 2.52
C GLY A 249 -19.93 -9.41 2.20
N LEU A 250 -18.94 -9.73 3.04
CA LEU A 250 -18.13 -10.94 2.92
C LEU A 250 -18.97 -12.22 3.09
N ILE A 251 -19.89 -12.26 4.06
CA ILE A 251 -20.80 -13.40 4.28
C ILE A 251 -21.70 -13.61 3.05
N ASN A 252 -22.26 -12.55 2.51
CA ASN A 252 -23.17 -12.61 1.36
C ASN A 252 -22.46 -13.08 0.09
N ALA A 253 -21.17 -12.76 -0.08
CA ALA A 253 -20.38 -13.18 -1.24
C ALA A 253 -19.89 -14.64 -1.18
N ALA A 254 -19.55 -15.15 0.02
CA ALA A 254 -18.86 -16.44 0.17
C ALA A 254 -19.64 -17.51 0.99
N GLY A 255 -20.83 -17.19 1.50
CA GLY A 255 -21.55 -18.06 2.44
C GLY A 255 -20.91 -18.14 3.84
N GLY A 256 -19.97 -17.22 4.14
CA GLY A 256 -19.28 -17.05 5.42
C GLY A 256 -18.05 -16.13 5.30
N ALA A 257 -17.86 -15.21 6.26
CA ALA A 257 -16.86 -14.13 6.19
C ALA A 257 -15.41 -14.61 6.06
N GLY A 258 -15.03 -15.66 6.80
CA GLY A 258 -13.65 -16.17 6.80
C GLY A 258 -13.22 -16.87 5.52
N GLY A 259 -14.15 -17.25 4.63
CA GLY A 259 -13.83 -18.04 3.43
C GLY A 259 -13.02 -17.27 2.39
N LEU A 260 -13.42 -16.03 2.10
CA LEU A 260 -12.83 -15.21 1.04
C LEU A 260 -11.46 -14.65 1.43
N LEU A 261 -11.33 -14.17 2.67
CA LEU A 261 -10.07 -13.64 3.21
C LEU A 261 -9.01 -14.75 3.38
N ALA A 262 -9.40 -15.90 3.93
CA ALA A 262 -8.50 -17.06 4.02
C ALA A 262 -8.13 -17.61 2.64
N GLU A 263 -9.02 -17.50 1.65
CA GLU A 263 -8.72 -17.88 0.27
C GLU A 263 -7.65 -16.98 -0.35
N LEU A 264 -7.71 -15.66 -0.14
CA LEU A 264 -6.65 -14.74 -0.57
C LEU A 264 -5.31 -15.11 0.07
N ASN A 265 -5.27 -15.32 1.39
CA ASN A 265 -4.05 -15.63 2.12
C ASN A 265 -3.47 -17.02 1.78
N ASN A 266 -4.31 -18.02 1.51
CA ASN A 266 -3.81 -19.35 1.11
C ASN A 266 -3.26 -19.33 -0.32
N ARG A 267 -3.85 -18.53 -1.22
CA ARG A 267 -3.42 -18.45 -2.63
C ARG A 267 -2.07 -17.75 -2.76
N THR A 268 -1.77 -16.74 -1.95
CA THR A 268 -0.47 -16.03 -1.95
C THR A 268 0.69 -16.94 -1.53
N VAL A 269 0.46 -17.85 -0.57
CA VAL A 269 1.50 -18.80 -0.12
C VAL A 269 1.83 -19.86 -1.19
N VAL A 270 0.84 -20.27 -2.00
CA VAL A 270 1.00 -21.36 -2.98
C VAL A 270 1.49 -20.87 -4.35
N VAL A 271 1.27 -19.60 -4.69
CA VAL A 271 1.59 -19.05 -6.01
C VAL A 271 2.39 -17.75 -5.85
N THR A 272 3.72 -17.86 -5.91
CA THR A 272 4.61 -16.70 -5.78
C THR A 272 5.05 -16.22 -7.17
N PRO A 273 4.92 -14.92 -7.52
CA PRO A 273 5.45 -14.39 -8.77
C PRO A 273 6.97 -14.63 -8.89
N VAL A 274 7.46 -14.85 -10.12
CA VAL A 274 8.92 -14.98 -10.36
C VAL A 274 9.57 -13.64 -10.14
N ARG A 275 10.50 -13.54 -9.18
CA ARG A 275 11.14 -12.27 -8.86
C ARG A 275 12.12 -11.89 -9.97
N ALA A 276 12.24 -10.59 -10.24
CA ALA A 276 13.22 -10.09 -11.21
C ALA A 276 14.66 -10.56 -10.92
N ALA A 277 15.03 -10.72 -9.65
CA ALA A 277 16.33 -11.26 -9.24
C ALA A 277 16.52 -12.75 -9.60
N ASP A 278 15.44 -13.53 -9.59
CA ASP A 278 15.48 -14.94 -10.01
C ASP A 278 15.67 -15.02 -11.53
N VAL A 279 14.97 -14.17 -12.30
CA VAL A 279 15.17 -14.07 -13.75
C VAL A 279 16.60 -13.61 -14.08
N ASP A 280 17.17 -12.66 -13.33
CA ASP A 280 18.56 -12.25 -13.51
C ASP A 280 19.55 -13.38 -13.24
N SER A 281 19.26 -14.23 -12.24
CA SER A 281 20.05 -15.42 -11.97
C SER A 281 19.95 -16.43 -13.13
N MET A 282 18.75 -16.63 -13.69
CA MET A 282 18.54 -17.49 -14.86
C MET A 282 19.32 -16.99 -16.09
N CYS A 283 19.24 -15.68 -16.38
CA CYS A 283 20.05 -15.04 -17.41
C CYS A 283 21.54 -15.24 -17.18
N GLY A 284 22.00 -15.20 -15.92
CA GLY A 284 23.41 -15.42 -15.58
C GLY A 284 23.94 -16.81 -15.94
N TYR A 285 23.12 -17.87 -15.87
CA TYR A 285 23.52 -19.20 -16.35
C TYR A 285 23.64 -19.23 -17.88
N ILE A 286 22.70 -18.61 -18.58
CA ILE A 286 22.73 -18.50 -20.05
C ILE A 286 23.94 -17.68 -20.52
N ASP A 287 24.28 -16.61 -19.80
CA ASP A 287 25.47 -15.80 -20.10
C ASP A 287 26.76 -16.61 -19.97
N ARG A 288 26.90 -17.42 -18.91
CA ARG A 288 28.06 -18.31 -18.77
C ARG A 288 28.12 -19.39 -19.86
N ALA A 289 26.97 -19.91 -20.29
CA ALA A 289 26.90 -20.84 -21.41
C ALA A 289 27.32 -20.17 -22.75
N LEU A 290 26.91 -18.92 -22.97
CA LEU A 290 27.34 -18.13 -24.12
C LEU A 290 28.84 -17.80 -24.08
N ASP A 291 29.38 -17.48 -22.90
CA ASP A 291 30.82 -17.24 -22.70
C ASP A 291 31.64 -18.51 -23.04
N ALA A 292 31.16 -19.69 -22.63
CA ALA A 292 31.80 -20.96 -22.97
C ALA A 292 31.76 -21.24 -24.50
N ILE A 293 30.65 -20.89 -25.16
CA ILE A 293 30.55 -20.94 -26.64
C ILE A 293 31.58 -19.99 -27.31
N GLU A 294 31.79 -18.80 -26.76
CA GLU A 294 32.82 -17.87 -27.24
C GLU A 294 34.22 -18.44 -27.01
N GLY A 295 34.47 -19.04 -25.83
CA GLY A 295 35.70 -19.77 -25.51
C GLY A 295 36.00 -20.86 -26.55
N ALA A 296 35.04 -21.75 -26.81
CA ALA A 296 35.16 -22.80 -27.83
C ALA A 296 35.45 -22.24 -29.24
N THR A 297 34.82 -21.11 -29.59
CA THR A 297 35.06 -20.42 -30.87
C THR A 297 36.51 -19.96 -31.00
N VAL A 298 37.06 -19.32 -29.96
CA VAL A 298 38.46 -18.87 -29.92
C VAL A 298 39.41 -20.05 -30.06
N ARG A 299 39.15 -21.16 -29.36
CA ARG A 299 39.98 -22.38 -29.43
C ARG A 299 39.99 -23.03 -30.82
N LEU A 300 38.89 -22.98 -31.55
CA LEU A 300 38.84 -23.49 -32.93
C LEU A 300 39.63 -22.62 -33.90
N GLU A 301 39.61 -21.30 -33.73
CA GLU A 301 40.47 -20.40 -34.51
C GLU A 301 41.96 -20.58 -34.16
N GLU A 302 42.29 -20.84 -32.88
CA GLU A 302 43.64 -21.23 -32.48
C GLU A 302 44.09 -22.54 -33.14
N THR A 303 43.21 -23.54 -33.23
CA THR A 303 43.46 -24.79 -33.94
C THR A 303 43.82 -24.53 -35.41
N LYS A 304 42.99 -23.76 -36.12
CA LYS A 304 43.23 -23.35 -37.51
C LYS A 304 44.56 -22.63 -37.67
N LYS A 305 44.87 -21.70 -36.76
CA LYS A 305 46.14 -20.96 -36.72
C LYS A 305 47.34 -21.89 -36.54
N TYR A 306 47.31 -22.82 -35.58
CA TYR A 306 48.44 -23.73 -35.33
C TYR A 306 48.69 -24.68 -36.50
N VAL A 307 47.64 -25.18 -37.14
CA VAL A 307 47.75 -26.01 -38.35
C VAL A 307 48.31 -25.18 -39.52
N GLY A 308 47.88 -23.92 -39.68
CA GLY A 308 48.43 -23.00 -40.68
C GLY A 308 49.92 -22.72 -40.46
N LEU A 309 50.34 -22.46 -39.22
CA LEU A 309 51.74 -22.28 -38.86
C LEU A 309 52.57 -23.55 -39.13
N ALA A 310 52.02 -24.73 -38.85
CA ALA A 310 52.67 -26.01 -39.14
C ALA A 310 52.90 -26.19 -40.65
N ARG A 311 51.91 -25.81 -41.47
CA ARG A 311 51.99 -25.82 -42.93
C ARG A 311 53.02 -24.82 -43.44
N ASP A 312 53.02 -23.59 -42.92
CA ASP A 312 53.97 -22.55 -43.35
C ASP A 312 55.42 -22.89 -42.96
N ALA A 313 55.62 -23.58 -41.83
CA ALA A 313 56.94 -24.10 -41.45
C ALA A 313 57.50 -25.10 -42.49
N VAL A 314 56.63 -25.88 -43.15
CA VAL A 314 57.03 -26.76 -44.25
C VAL A 314 57.35 -26.00 -45.53
N ALA A 315 56.60 -24.95 -45.85
CA ALA A 315 56.84 -24.11 -47.03
C ALA A 315 58.17 -23.34 -46.97
N GLN A 316 58.71 -23.13 -45.76
CA GLN A 316 59.98 -22.43 -45.54
C GLN A 316 61.22 -23.35 -45.56
N LEU A 317 61.06 -24.66 -45.79
CA LEU A 317 62.18 -25.60 -45.89
C LEU A 317 62.98 -25.41 -47.20
N PRO A 318 64.29 -25.11 -47.16
CA PRO A 318 65.14 -25.11 -48.34
C PRO A 318 65.40 -26.55 -48.86
N GLU A 319 65.65 -26.74 -50.15
CA GLU A 319 65.75 -28.09 -50.79
C GLU A 319 66.90 -28.99 -50.26
N ASN A 320 67.83 -28.49 -49.45
CA ASN A 320 68.94 -29.25 -48.86
C ASN A 320 68.97 -29.02 -47.33
N VAL A 321 68.59 -30.00 -46.50
CA VAL A 321 68.44 -29.78 -45.05
C VAL A 321 69.14 -30.84 -44.20
N GLU A 322 70.19 -30.43 -43.49
CA GLU A 322 70.82 -31.17 -42.38
C GLU A 322 70.01 -31.09 -41.06
N ASN A 323 69.08 -30.13 -40.94
CA ASN A 323 68.21 -29.86 -39.76
C ASN A 323 66.75 -30.34 -39.90
N PHE A 324 66.44 -31.29 -40.78
CA PHE A 324 65.05 -31.72 -41.04
C PHE A 324 64.34 -32.28 -39.79
N GLY A 325 65.10 -32.90 -38.88
CA GLY A 325 64.57 -33.42 -37.61
C GLY A 325 64.11 -32.34 -36.63
N GLU A 326 64.73 -31.15 -36.65
CA GLU A 326 64.35 -30.01 -35.81
C GLU A 326 63.02 -29.41 -36.28
N VAL A 327 62.88 -29.18 -37.59
CA VAL A 327 61.65 -28.67 -38.20
C VAL A 327 60.47 -29.65 -38.04
N LEU A 328 60.72 -30.95 -38.17
CA LEU A 328 59.70 -31.96 -37.84
C LEU A 328 59.29 -31.92 -36.36
N GLY A 329 60.22 -31.61 -35.47
CA GLY A 329 59.96 -31.38 -34.05
C GLY A 329 59.04 -30.18 -33.82
N ASP A 330 59.31 -29.07 -34.49
CA ASP A 330 58.51 -27.85 -34.41
C ASP A 330 57.09 -28.04 -34.98
N ILE A 331 56.97 -28.71 -36.13
CA ILE A 331 55.67 -29.06 -36.74
C ILE A 331 54.86 -29.96 -35.80
N ARG A 332 55.49 -30.97 -35.19
CA ARG A 332 54.82 -31.81 -34.18
C ARG A 332 54.40 -31.02 -32.95
N GLY A 333 55.20 -30.06 -32.52
CA GLY A 333 54.84 -29.13 -31.44
C GLY A 333 53.61 -28.30 -31.78
N LEU A 334 53.56 -27.74 -32.99
CA LEU A 334 52.41 -26.95 -33.47
C LEU A 334 51.14 -27.81 -33.59
N LEU A 335 51.23 -29.02 -34.15
CA LEU A 335 50.09 -29.93 -34.21
C LEU A 335 49.65 -30.42 -32.83
N LYS A 336 50.56 -30.57 -31.86
CA LYS A 336 50.22 -30.85 -30.47
C LYS A 336 49.41 -29.71 -29.85
N ASN A 337 49.83 -28.46 -30.08
CA ASN A 337 49.07 -27.29 -29.63
C ASN A 337 47.69 -27.19 -30.31
N ALA A 338 47.59 -27.59 -31.59
CA ALA A 338 46.30 -27.69 -32.28
C ALA A 338 45.39 -28.74 -31.64
N ILE A 339 45.92 -29.92 -31.29
CA ILE A 339 45.16 -30.96 -30.55
C ILE A 339 44.71 -30.44 -29.19
N GLU A 340 45.62 -29.80 -28.43
CA GLU A 340 45.29 -29.20 -27.13
C GLU A 340 44.17 -28.15 -27.26
N SER A 341 44.21 -27.32 -28.31
CA SER A 341 43.16 -26.34 -28.59
C SER A 341 41.80 -27.00 -28.88
N VAL A 342 41.77 -28.12 -29.63
CA VAL A 342 40.52 -28.87 -29.86
C VAL A 342 40.00 -29.50 -28.58
N VAL A 343 40.88 -30.04 -27.73
CA VAL A 343 40.51 -30.60 -26.41
C VAL A 343 39.92 -29.52 -25.51
N ASP A 344 40.54 -28.35 -25.46
CA ASP A 344 40.03 -27.21 -24.71
C ASP A 344 38.66 -26.76 -25.25
N ALA A 345 38.48 -26.71 -26.58
CA ALA A 345 37.18 -26.39 -27.19
C ALA A 345 36.09 -27.39 -26.79
N ARG A 346 36.42 -28.68 -26.65
CA ARG A 346 35.48 -29.71 -26.17
C ARG A 346 35.10 -29.51 -24.70
N ALA A 347 36.06 -29.10 -23.86
CA ALA A 347 35.79 -28.78 -22.47
C ALA A 347 34.81 -27.60 -22.38
N GLU A 348 35.08 -26.51 -23.09
CA GLU A 348 34.20 -25.34 -23.15
C GLU A 348 32.78 -25.69 -23.63
N ILE A 349 32.63 -26.57 -24.64
CA ILE A 349 31.30 -27.03 -25.09
C ILE A 349 30.61 -27.94 -24.06
N SER A 350 31.37 -28.70 -23.27
CA SER A 350 30.80 -29.50 -22.18
C SER A 350 30.28 -28.60 -21.05
N ASP A 351 30.99 -27.49 -20.78
CA ASP A 351 30.59 -26.50 -19.79
C ASP A 351 29.23 -25.85 -20.15
N VAL A 352 28.87 -25.75 -21.43
CA VAL A 352 27.53 -25.28 -21.87
C VAL A 352 26.42 -26.15 -21.29
N SER A 353 26.56 -27.48 -21.37
CA SER A 353 25.60 -28.41 -20.79
C SER A 353 25.56 -28.29 -19.27
N GLU A 354 26.73 -28.16 -18.63
CA GLU A 354 26.80 -28.01 -17.16
C GLU A 354 26.10 -26.72 -16.69
N GLN A 355 26.31 -25.59 -17.39
CA GLN A 355 25.62 -24.34 -17.05
C GLN A 355 24.11 -24.44 -17.23
N PHE A 356 23.64 -25.19 -18.23
CA PHE A 356 22.23 -25.45 -18.44
C PHE A 356 21.64 -26.37 -17.36
N ASP A 357 22.36 -27.42 -16.96
CA ASP A 357 21.96 -28.30 -15.86
C ASP A 357 21.85 -27.53 -14.54
N GLN A 358 22.79 -26.62 -14.27
CA GLN A 358 22.74 -25.75 -13.09
C GLN A 358 21.56 -24.77 -13.14
N LEU A 359 21.17 -24.28 -14.32
CA LEU A 359 19.94 -23.50 -14.50
C LEU A 359 18.70 -24.33 -14.13
N LEU A 360 18.62 -25.58 -14.63
CA LEU A 360 17.52 -26.48 -14.30
C LEU A 360 17.48 -26.81 -12.80
N GLU A 361 18.64 -27.04 -12.17
CA GLU A 361 18.74 -27.27 -10.73
C GLU A 361 18.29 -26.03 -9.93
N PHE A 362 18.70 -24.84 -10.35
CA PHE A 362 18.27 -23.58 -9.75
C PHE A 362 16.74 -23.43 -9.74
N ILE A 363 16.09 -23.74 -10.87
CA ILE A 363 14.62 -23.69 -10.98
C ILE A 363 13.98 -24.82 -10.14
N THR A 364 14.54 -26.03 -10.19
CA THR A 364 14.01 -27.21 -9.49
C THR A 364 14.06 -27.06 -7.98
N LYS A 365 15.03 -26.31 -7.43
CA LYS A 365 15.15 -26.10 -5.99
C LYS A 365 13.93 -25.42 -5.36
N SER A 366 13.22 -24.61 -6.13
CA SER A 366 12.01 -23.88 -5.70
C SER A 366 10.70 -24.50 -6.23
N ALA A 367 10.78 -25.38 -7.22
CA ALA A 367 9.62 -25.99 -7.88
C ALA A 367 8.67 -26.85 -7.00
N PRO A 368 9.12 -27.54 -5.93
CA PRO A 368 8.22 -28.33 -5.09
C PRO A 368 7.18 -27.50 -4.34
N ASP A 369 7.53 -26.26 -4.02
CA ASP A 369 6.75 -25.39 -3.14
C ASP A 369 6.04 -24.26 -3.91
N ASP A 370 6.33 -24.08 -5.21
CA ASP A 370 5.75 -23.02 -6.03
C ASP A 370 5.29 -23.49 -7.43
N VAL A 371 4.03 -23.16 -7.75
CA VAL A 371 3.36 -23.59 -8.99
C VAL A 371 3.97 -22.93 -10.24
N VAL A 372 4.52 -21.72 -10.09
CA VAL A 372 5.05 -20.92 -11.20
C VAL A 372 6.39 -21.50 -11.69
N THR A 373 7.33 -21.73 -10.77
CA THR A 373 8.62 -22.36 -11.04
C THR A 373 8.47 -23.78 -11.59
N ALA A 374 7.50 -24.56 -11.09
CA ALA A 374 7.19 -25.87 -11.66
C ALA A 374 6.69 -25.81 -13.11
N ALA A 375 5.92 -24.78 -13.48
CA ALA A 375 5.47 -24.57 -14.86
C ALA A 375 6.62 -24.14 -15.77
N LEU A 376 7.53 -23.30 -15.27
CA LEU A 376 8.74 -22.88 -15.99
C LEU A 376 9.65 -24.08 -16.26
N TYR A 377 9.95 -24.89 -15.24
CA TYR A 377 10.75 -26.12 -15.40
C TYR A 377 10.17 -27.04 -16.48
N ARG A 378 8.85 -27.26 -16.46
CA ARG A 378 8.17 -28.07 -17.48
C ARG A 378 8.31 -27.46 -18.87
N GLY A 379 8.25 -26.14 -19.01
CA GLY A 379 8.46 -25.47 -20.30
C GLY A 379 9.84 -25.70 -20.91
N LEU A 380 10.88 -25.74 -20.06
CA LEU A 380 12.26 -25.94 -20.50
C LEU A 380 12.56 -27.40 -20.86
N THR A 381 11.91 -28.35 -20.19
CA THR A 381 12.20 -29.80 -20.26
C THR A 381 11.17 -30.61 -21.04
N SER A 382 10.03 -30.02 -21.40
CA SER A 382 8.95 -30.73 -22.10
C SER A 382 8.58 -30.05 -23.42
N ARG A 383 8.20 -30.85 -24.42
CA ARG A 383 7.69 -30.36 -25.71
C ARG A 383 6.27 -29.81 -25.56
N THR A 384 6.14 -28.52 -25.21
CA THR A 384 4.86 -27.87 -24.87
C THR A 384 4.22 -27.07 -26.02
N LEU A 385 4.99 -26.66 -27.04
CA LEU A 385 4.57 -25.75 -28.13
C LEU A 385 4.22 -26.49 -29.45
N ASP A 386 3.39 -27.53 -29.38
CA ASP A 386 3.18 -28.59 -30.41
C ASP A 386 4.13 -29.78 -30.17
N ALA A 387 3.63 -31.01 -30.29
CA ALA A 387 4.41 -32.23 -30.06
C ALA A 387 5.64 -32.33 -30.97
N GLY A 388 5.63 -31.53 -32.05
CA GLY A 388 6.73 -31.36 -32.97
C GLY A 388 7.79 -30.35 -32.58
N TYR A 389 7.68 -29.46 -31.58
CA TYR A 389 8.78 -28.52 -31.23
C TYR A 389 9.67 -29.13 -30.12
N PRO A 390 11.00 -29.22 -30.30
CA PRO A 390 11.88 -29.78 -29.28
C PRO A 390 11.97 -28.86 -28.07
N SER A 391 12.03 -29.45 -26.88
CA SER A 391 12.26 -28.70 -25.64
C SER A 391 13.64 -28.02 -25.68
N LEU A 392 13.87 -27.04 -24.81
CA LEU A 392 15.17 -26.39 -24.74
C LEU A 392 16.24 -27.38 -24.25
N GLU A 393 15.90 -28.26 -23.30
CA GLU A 393 16.77 -29.34 -22.83
C GLU A 393 17.24 -30.22 -24.00
N GLU A 394 16.31 -30.71 -24.83
CA GLU A 394 16.65 -31.51 -26.01
C GLU A 394 17.53 -30.73 -27.00
N GLN A 395 17.25 -29.45 -27.24
CA GLN A 395 18.05 -28.63 -28.16
C GLN A 395 19.47 -28.40 -27.67
N VAL A 396 19.66 -28.19 -26.35
CA VAL A 396 20.99 -28.05 -25.75
C VAL A 396 21.72 -29.38 -25.77
N GLU A 397 21.08 -30.48 -25.37
CA GLU A 397 21.66 -31.83 -25.35
C GLU A 397 22.14 -32.23 -26.75
N TRP A 398 21.24 -32.22 -27.75
CA TRP A 398 21.60 -32.59 -29.13
C TRP A 398 22.62 -31.64 -29.75
N GLY A 399 22.54 -30.35 -29.42
CA GLY A 399 23.49 -29.36 -29.90
C GLY A 399 24.90 -29.62 -29.37
N VAL A 400 25.03 -29.90 -28.08
CA VAL A 400 26.30 -30.21 -27.41
C VAL A 400 26.86 -31.54 -27.93
N GLU A 401 26.06 -32.60 -27.98
CA GLU A 401 26.48 -33.91 -28.50
C GLU A 401 26.98 -33.81 -29.95
N GLY A 402 26.23 -33.12 -30.81
CA GLY A 402 26.58 -32.90 -32.21
C GLY A 402 27.89 -32.15 -32.41
N VAL A 403 28.12 -31.10 -31.61
CA VAL A 403 29.38 -30.34 -31.64
C VAL A 403 30.53 -31.21 -31.12
N LEU A 404 30.35 -31.93 -30.01
CA LEU A 404 31.39 -32.80 -29.44
C LEU A 404 31.78 -33.94 -30.39
N ALA A 405 30.82 -34.51 -31.13
CA ALA A 405 31.09 -35.53 -32.15
C ALA A 405 31.96 -34.97 -33.29
N LYS A 406 31.64 -33.77 -33.79
CA LYS A 406 32.41 -33.07 -34.84
C LYS A 406 33.81 -32.69 -34.36
N LEU A 407 33.94 -32.18 -33.13
CA LEU A 407 35.24 -31.87 -32.52
C LEU A 407 36.10 -33.13 -32.32
N SER A 408 35.50 -34.26 -31.95
CA SER A 408 36.22 -35.53 -31.80
C SER A 408 36.76 -36.03 -33.15
N GLN A 409 36.01 -35.83 -34.25
CA GLN A 409 36.49 -36.13 -35.60
C GLN A 409 37.65 -35.23 -36.01
N LEU A 410 37.58 -33.94 -35.68
CA LEU A 410 38.65 -32.97 -35.93
C LEU A 410 39.92 -33.33 -35.15
N GLU A 411 39.80 -33.65 -33.85
CA GLU A 411 40.91 -34.11 -33.00
C GLU A 411 41.58 -35.36 -33.59
N LEU A 412 40.80 -36.34 -34.04
CA LEU A 412 41.30 -37.56 -34.66
C LEU A 412 42.06 -37.27 -35.95
N ALA A 413 41.56 -36.36 -36.80
CA ALA A 413 42.20 -35.97 -38.05
C ALA A 413 43.58 -35.33 -37.79
N VAL A 414 43.65 -34.37 -36.86
CA VAL A 414 44.92 -33.71 -36.47
C VAL A 414 45.89 -34.72 -35.84
N THR A 415 45.39 -35.61 -34.97
CA THR A 415 46.20 -36.64 -34.31
C THR A 415 46.76 -37.66 -35.29
N SER A 416 45.94 -38.14 -36.23
CA SER A 416 46.39 -39.08 -37.26
C SER A 416 47.45 -38.48 -38.18
N THR A 417 47.30 -37.18 -38.50
CA THR A 417 48.25 -36.42 -39.29
C THR A 417 49.57 -36.29 -38.55
N SER A 418 49.53 -35.91 -37.26
CA SER A 418 50.70 -35.77 -36.39
C SER A 418 51.49 -37.08 -36.24
N ALA A 419 50.78 -38.21 -36.08
CA ALA A 419 51.38 -39.54 -35.97
C ALA A 419 51.95 -40.05 -37.32
N GLY A 420 51.34 -39.66 -38.44
CA GLY A 420 51.69 -40.07 -39.80
C GLY A 420 52.80 -39.26 -40.47
N LEU A 421 53.37 -38.25 -39.80
CA LEU A 421 54.41 -37.39 -40.38
C LEU A 421 55.67 -38.19 -40.72
N THR A 422 55.93 -38.35 -42.03
CA THR A 422 57.16 -38.92 -42.60
C THR A 422 57.77 -37.95 -43.62
N THR A 423 59.01 -38.23 -44.05
CA THR A 423 59.79 -37.34 -44.93
C THR A 423 59.20 -37.14 -46.33
N GLY A 424 58.27 -37.99 -46.79
CA GLY A 424 57.69 -37.92 -48.13
C GLY A 424 56.25 -37.39 -48.12
N GLY A 425 55.96 -36.38 -48.94
CA GLY A 425 54.59 -35.87 -49.13
C GLY A 425 54.03 -34.99 -48.01
N LEU A 426 54.89 -34.54 -47.08
CA LEU A 426 54.54 -33.74 -45.90
C LEU A 426 53.71 -32.48 -46.23
N GLY A 427 54.10 -31.73 -47.27
CA GLY A 427 53.39 -30.52 -47.68
C GLY A 427 51.95 -30.81 -48.12
N ALA A 428 51.75 -31.80 -48.99
CA ALA A 428 50.41 -32.19 -49.46
C ALA A 428 49.53 -32.72 -48.32
N LEU A 429 50.12 -33.40 -47.34
CA LEU A 429 49.42 -33.91 -46.17
C LEU A 429 48.96 -32.77 -45.25
N LEU A 430 49.80 -31.77 -45.00
CA LEU A 430 49.44 -30.58 -44.20
C LEU A 430 48.50 -29.62 -44.92
N ASP A 431 48.63 -29.46 -46.25
CA ASP A 431 47.67 -28.68 -47.04
C ASP A 431 46.27 -29.33 -46.95
N GLY A 432 46.18 -30.66 -47.06
CA GLY A 432 44.92 -31.39 -46.87
C GLY A 432 44.35 -31.29 -45.44
N LEU A 433 45.21 -31.34 -44.42
CA LEU A 433 44.77 -31.12 -43.04
C LEU A 433 44.27 -29.69 -42.83
N LEU A 434 44.97 -28.69 -43.36
CA LEU A 434 44.57 -27.29 -43.22
C LEU A 434 43.22 -27.02 -43.90
N GLU A 435 43.00 -27.59 -45.08
CA GLU A 435 41.69 -27.54 -45.76
C GLU A 435 40.61 -28.19 -44.89
N GLN A 436 40.84 -29.41 -44.41
CA GLN A 436 39.87 -30.13 -43.56
C GLN A 436 39.56 -29.38 -42.26
N VAL A 437 40.57 -28.84 -41.57
CA VAL A 437 40.40 -28.05 -40.34
C VAL A 437 39.66 -26.75 -40.64
N THR A 438 39.99 -26.08 -41.74
CA THR A 438 39.32 -24.85 -42.15
C THR A 438 37.84 -25.09 -42.42
N THR A 439 37.51 -26.10 -43.22
CA THR A 439 36.12 -26.48 -43.51
C THR A 439 35.37 -26.91 -42.24
N SER A 440 35.98 -27.74 -41.39
CA SER A 440 35.34 -28.21 -40.16
C SER A 440 35.07 -27.06 -39.17
N THR A 441 36.02 -26.12 -39.04
CA THR A 441 35.85 -24.92 -38.22
C THR A 441 34.77 -24.00 -38.79
N GLU A 442 34.78 -23.76 -40.11
CA GLU A 442 33.74 -22.94 -40.76
C GLU A 442 32.36 -23.56 -40.63
N ASP A 443 32.23 -24.89 -40.81
CA ASP A 443 30.97 -25.61 -40.64
C ASP A 443 30.46 -25.53 -39.19
N LEU A 444 31.34 -25.67 -38.20
CA LEU A 444 31.00 -25.57 -36.78
C LEU A 444 30.58 -24.16 -36.35
N LEU A 445 31.24 -23.13 -36.88
CA LEU A 445 31.02 -21.72 -36.52
C LEU A 445 29.94 -21.03 -37.36
N SER A 446 29.57 -21.61 -38.50
CA SER A 446 28.57 -21.03 -39.40
C SER A 446 27.23 -20.81 -38.69
N GLU A 447 26.59 -19.69 -39.00
CA GLU A 447 25.21 -19.44 -38.58
C GLU A 447 24.30 -20.38 -39.38
N PRO A 448 23.61 -21.34 -38.73
CA PRO A 448 22.83 -22.33 -39.45
C PRO A 448 21.56 -21.70 -40.01
N SER A 449 21.16 -22.17 -41.20
CA SER A 449 19.77 -21.97 -41.63
C SER A 449 18.83 -22.79 -40.74
N PRO A 450 17.61 -22.31 -40.44
CA PRO A 450 16.61 -23.10 -39.73
C PRO A 450 16.36 -24.44 -40.44
N GLN A 451 16.41 -25.55 -39.71
CA GLN A 451 16.13 -26.89 -40.22
C GLN A 451 14.66 -27.01 -40.66
N ARG A 452 13.78 -26.41 -39.87
CA ARG A 452 12.36 -26.26 -40.18
C ARG A 452 11.77 -25.07 -39.43
N TRP A 453 10.48 -24.84 -39.69
CA TRP A 453 9.70 -23.77 -39.08
C TRP A 453 8.50 -24.35 -38.36
N ALA A 454 8.33 -24.00 -37.09
CA ALA A 454 7.13 -24.33 -36.31
C ALA A 454 6.12 -23.19 -36.41
N THR A 455 4.87 -23.50 -36.71
CA THR A 455 3.79 -22.51 -36.79
C THR A 455 3.15 -22.30 -35.43
N PHE A 456 2.89 -21.05 -35.08
CA PHE A 456 2.17 -20.70 -33.86
C PHE A 456 1.20 -19.56 -34.10
N THR A 457 0.21 -19.44 -33.22
CA THR A 457 -0.77 -18.35 -33.27
C THR A 457 -0.35 -17.23 -32.33
N ARG A 458 -0.23 -16.02 -32.87
CA ARG A 458 -0.06 -14.78 -32.10
C ARG A 458 -1.22 -13.85 -32.40
N TYR A 459 -1.64 -13.04 -31.43
CA TYR A 459 -2.59 -11.97 -31.68
C TYR A 459 -1.86 -10.68 -32.05
N GLY A 460 -2.20 -10.08 -33.20
CA GLY A 460 -1.60 -8.83 -33.68
C GLY A 460 -2.53 -8.02 -34.58
N GLY A 461 -2.23 -6.73 -34.76
CA GLY A 461 -3.03 -5.77 -35.53
C GLY A 461 -3.98 -4.92 -34.69
N ASP A 462 -4.68 -3.99 -35.36
CA ASP A 462 -5.73 -3.14 -34.77
C ASP A 462 -6.98 -3.15 -35.68
N PRO A 463 -8.09 -3.83 -35.31
CA PRO A 463 -8.24 -4.66 -34.12
C PRO A 463 -7.39 -5.95 -34.20
N PRO A 464 -6.96 -6.51 -33.06
CA PRO A 464 -6.11 -7.68 -33.02
C PRO A 464 -6.84 -8.91 -33.55
N ARG A 465 -6.12 -9.71 -34.33
CA ARG A 465 -6.60 -10.96 -34.91
C ARG A 465 -5.55 -12.05 -34.70
N PRO A 466 -5.96 -13.33 -34.67
CA PRO A 466 -5.01 -14.43 -34.70
C PRO A 466 -4.25 -14.39 -36.03
N ILE A 467 -2.92 -14.33 -35.95
CA ILE A 467 -1.97 -14.38 -37.05
C ILE A 467 -1.12 -15.63 -36.84
N GLU A 468 -0.98 -16.45 -37.89
CA GLU A 468 0.00 -17.53 -37.89
C GLU A 468 1.39 -16.95 -38.12
N GLU A 469 2.26 -17.07 -37.11
CA GLU A 469 3.68 -16.77 -37.20
C GLU A 469 4.49 -18.08 -37.25
N ARG A 470 5.77 -17.96 -37.62
CA ARG A 470 6.68 -19.10 -37.77
C ARG A 470 7.92 -18.88 -36.93
N ALA A 471 8.21 -19.82 -36.02
CA ALA A 471 9.44 -19.87 -35.25
C ALA A 471 10.47 -20.78 -35.93
N PRO A 472 11.74 -20.37 -36.03
CA PRO A 472 12.79 -21.24 -36.55
C PRO A 472 13.15 -22.35 -35.54
N VAL A 473 13.44 -23.54 -36.06
CA VAL A 473 14.06 -24.65 -35.31
C VAL A 473 15.47 -24.81 -35.85
N TYR A 474 16.48 -24.48 -35.05
CA TYR A 474 17.89 -24.56 -35.45
C TYR A 474 18.50 -25.94 -35.14
N ILE A 475 18.06 -26.57 -34.04
CA ILE A 475 18.52 -27.88 -33.60
C ILE A 475 17.30 -28.80 -33.50
N ASP A 476 17.31 -29.90 -34.24
CA ASP A 476 16.20 -30.88 -34.32
C ASP A 476 16.68 -32.33 -34.11
N ASP A 477 17.99 -32.53 -34.13
CA ASP A 477 18.70 -33.79 -33.85
C ASP A 477 20.19 -33.52 -33.56
N GLU A 478 20.94 -34.55 -33.17
CA GLU A 478 22.40 -34.47 -32.93
C GLU A 478 23.18 -33.98 -34.17
N ILE A 479 22.75 -34.34 -35.38
CA ILE A 479 23.47 -34.01 -36.63
C ILE A 479 23.46 -32.49 -36.88
N SER A 480 22.36 -31.84 -36.51
CA SER A 480 22.15 -30.40 -36.61
C SER A 480 22.98 -29.59 -35.60
N GLY A 481 23.64 -30.22 -34.62
CA GLY A 481 24.48 -29.54 -33.63
C GLY A 481 25.66 -28.80 -34.25
N ALA A 482 25.71 -27.48 -34.05
CA ALA A 482 26.80 -26.59 -34.43
C ALA A 482 26.95 -25.48 -33.38
N ILE A 483 28.14 -24.90 -33.25
CA ILE A 483 28.38 -23.81 -32.28
C ILE A 483 27.52 -22.60 -32.61
N GLY A 484 27.38 -22.27 -33.91
CA GLY A 484 26.46 -21.23 -34.36
C GLY A 484 24.99 -21.51 -34.03
N ALA A 485 24.57 -22.79 -34.07
CA ALA A 485 23.20 -23.20 -33.72
C ALA A 485 22.92 -23.01 -32.23
N LEU A 486 23.81 -23.53 -31.38
CA LEU A 486 23.74 -23.40 -29.93
C LEU A 486 23.71 -21.93 -29.51
N ARG A 487 24.55 -21.08 -30.13
CA ARG A 487 24.57 -19.65 -29.87
C ARG A 487 23.21 -19.01 -30.14
N LEU A 488 22.62 -19.23 -31.32
CA LEU A 488 21.33 -18.66 -31.67
C LEU A 488 20.20 -19.08 -30.74
N VAL A 489 20.18 -20.36 -30.34
CA VAL A 489 19.20 -20.89 -29.39
C VAL A 489 19.34 -20.18 -28.03
N LEU A 490 20.55 -20.11 -27.48
CA LEU A 490 20.81 -19.50 -26.17
C LEU A 490 20.60 -17.97 -26.16
N GLU A 491 20.98 -17.27 -27.22
CA GLU A 491 20.66 -15.84 -27.39
C GLU A 491 19.15 -15.60 -27.43
N GLY A 492 18.43 -16.48 -28.12
CA GLY A 492 16.97 -16.48 -28.16
C GLY A 492 16.33 -16.73 -26.78
N VAL A 493 16.86 -17.68 -26.02
CA VAL A 493 16.45 -17.96 -24.63
C VAL A 493 16.65 -16.74 -23.74
N LYS A 494 17.82 -16.11 -23.82
CA LYS A 494 18.11 -14.86 -23.11
C LYS A 494 17.14 -13.75 -23.50
N GLY A 495 16.80 -13.63 -24.78
CA GLY A 495 15.76 -12.72 -25.27
C GLY A 495 14.40 -12.95 -24.58
N ASN A 496 13.95 -14.21 -24.53
CA ASN A 496 12.69 -14.58 -23.89
C ASN A 496 12.68 -14.35 -22.37
N PHE A 497 13.76 -14.65 -21.66
CA PHE A 497 13.86 -14.34 -20.23
C PHE A 497 13.82 -12.83 -19.97
N ASN A 498 14.48 -12.03 -20.81
CA ASN A 498 14.38 -10.57 -20.71
C ASN A 498 12.97 -10.06 -21.00
N GLU A 499 12.23 -10.68 -21.93
CA GLU A 499 10.82 -10.37 -22.15
C GLU A 499 9.97 -10.68 -20.91
N MET A 500 10.15 -11.86 -20.30
CA MET A 500 9.51 -12.20 -19.02
C MET A 500 9.82 -11.17 -17.93
N LYS A 501 11.09 -10.78 -17.79
CA LYS A 501 11.53 -9.76 -16.82
C LYS A 501 10.83 -8.42 -17.06
N ASN A 502 10.79 -7.97 -18.31
CA ASN A 502 10.16 -6.70 -18.69
C ASN A 502 8.66 -6.71 -18.43
N LEU A 503 7.99 -7.86 -18.64
CA LEU A 503 6.56 -8.01 -18.35
C LEU A 503 6.29 -8.01 -16.84
N SER A 504 7.06 -8.76 -16.05
CA SER A 504 6.97 -8.75 -14.58
C SER A 504 7.15 -7.33 -14.03
N GLN A 505 8.18 -6.61 -14.46
CA GLN A 505 8.46 -5.24 -14.01
C GLN A 505 7.39 -4.20 -14.39
N ARG A 506 6.60 -4.44 -15.45
CA ARG A 506 5.61 -3.48 -15.95
C ARG A 506 4.20 -3.70 -15.40
N TYR A 507 3.86 -4.93 -15.04
CA TYR A 507 2.46 -5.33 -14.85
C TYR A 507 2.20 -6.11 -13.57
N GLU A 508 3.23 -6.56 -12.84
CA GLU A 508 3.03 -7.14 -11.52
C GLU A 508 3.06 -6.04 -10.45
N PRO A 509 2.14 -6.09 -9.45
CA PRO A 509 2.24 -5.23 -8.29
C PRO A 509 3.61 -5.43 -7.62
N THR A 510 4.19 -4.35 -7.12
CA THR A 510 5.46 -4.40 -6.39
C THR A 510 5.36 -5.37 -5.21
N SER A 511 6.49 -5.97 -4.81
CA SER A 511 6.51 -6.90 -3.67
C SER A 511 6.00 -6.28 -2.37
N ALA A 512 6.01 -4.95 -2.25
CA ALA A 512 5.41 -4.21 -1.13
C ALA A 512 3.87 -4.12 -1.22
N GLU A 513 3.30 -4.12 -2.43
CA GLU A 513 1.85 -4.17 -2.67
C GLU A 513 1.30 -5.60 -2.54
N LEU A 514 2.15 -6.62 -2.74
CA LEU A 514 1.82 -8.03 -2.54
C LEU A 514 1.96 -8.51 -1.09
N ASP A 515 2.59 -7.72 -0.21
CA ASP A 515 2.59 -7.92 1.25
C ASP A 515 1.24 -7.45 1.83
N PHE A 516 0.16 -7.93 1.20
CA PHE A 516 -1.21 -7.66 1.57
C PHE A 516 -1.49 -8.42 2.87
N GLU A 517 -1.48 -7.69 3.98
CA GLU A 517 -1.96 -8.18 5.26
C GLU A 517 -3.02 -7.22 5.78
N ILE A 518 -4.23 -7.74 5.99
CA ILE A 518 -5.26 -7.02 6.73
C ILE A 518 -4.82 -7.03 8.20
N ASP A 519 -4.84 -5.87 8.85
CA ASP A 519 -4.51 -5.76 10.26
C ASP A 519 -5.25 -6.83 11.09
N GLY A 520 -4.54 -7.50 11.99
CA GLY A 520 -5.08 -8.63 12.74
C GLY A 520 -6.29 -8.26 13.61
N GLY A 521 -6.37 -7.02 14.10
CA GLY A 521 -7.52 -6.48 14.83
C GLY A 521 -8.74 -6.34 13.93
N LEU A 522 -8.57 -5.75 12.73
CA LEU A 522 -9.63 -5.63 11.74
C LEU A 522 -10.08 -6.99 11.20
N ALA A 523 -9.12 -7.86 10.84
CA ALA A 523 -9.42 -9.21 10.35
C ALA A 523 -10.26 -10.00 11.36
N SER A 524 -9.92 -9.92 12.66
CA SER A 524 -10.68 -10.58 13.73
C SER A 524 -12.14 -10.07 13.80
N ARG A 525 -12.36 -8.77 13.59
CA ARG A 525 -13.71 -8.18 13.57
C ARG A 525 -14.51 -8.55 12.34
N LEU A 526 -13.86 -8.63 11.17
CA LEU A 526 -14.51 -9.04 9.91
C LEU A 526 -14.96 -10.50 9.94
N GLU A 527 -14.31 -11.36 10.74
CA GLU A 527 -14.71 -12.75 10.94
C GLU A 527 -15.90 -12.93 11.91
N GLU A 528 -16.24 -11.90 12.70
CA GLU A 528 -17.40 -11.94 13.60
C GLU A 528 -18.72 -11.90 12.82
N ALA A 529 -19.72 -12.65 13.28
CA ALA A 529 -21.06 -12.58 12.70
C ALA A 529 -21.69 -11.22 13.04
N PRO A 530 -22.19 -10.45 12.05
CA PRO A 530 -22.83 -9.17 12.31
C PRO A 530 -24.09 -9.39 13.17
N PRO A 531 -24.36 -8.50 14.14
CA PRO A 531 -25.54 -8.62 14.99
C PRO A 531 -26.82 -8.34 14.18
N GLU A 532 -27.91 -9.05 14.50
CA GLU A 532 -29.24 -8.70 13.98
C GLU A 532 -29.74 -7.44 14.69
N PHE A 533 -29.87 -6.34 13.95
CA PHE A 533 -30.43 -5.10 14.49
C PHE A 533 -31.96 -5.13 14.47
N THR A 534 -32.58 -4.76 15.59
CA THR A 534 -34.04 -4.57 15.68
C THR A 534 -34.51 -3.18 15.22
N ILE A 535 -33.55 -2.26 15.01
CA ILE A 535 -33.70 -0.87 14.55
C ILE A 535 -32.73 -0.65 13.38
N SER A 536 -32.73 0.53 12.73
CA SER A 536 -31.76 0.75 11.64
C SER A 536 -30.31 0.75 12.16
N ARG A 537 -29.32 0.45 11.29
CA ARG A 537 -27.90 0.47 11.66
C ARG A 537 -27.47 1.86 12.12
N GLU A 538 -27.91 2.89 11.41
CA GLU A 538 -27.72 4.30 11.78
C GLU A 538 -28.30 4.60 13.17
N GLU A 539 -29.58 4.27 13.42
CA GLU A 539 -30.22 4.45 14.73
C GLU A 539 -29.52 3.67 15.85
N PHE A 540 -28.96 2.50 15.53
CA PHE A 540 -28.20 1.70 16.48
C PHE A 540 -26.86 2.37 16.82
N TYR A 541 -26.10 2.83 15.83
CA TYR A 541 -24.81 3.48 16.02
C TYR A 541 -24.90 4.87 16.64
N GLU A 542 -26.04 5.55 16.49
CA GLU A 542 -26.33 6.75 17.27
C GLU A 542 -26.42 6.47 18.77
N LEU A 543 -26.89 5.28 19.16
CA LEU A 543 -27.06 4.88 20.56
C LEU A 543 -25.82 4.19 21.13
N LEU A 544 -25.16 3.38 20.29
CA LEU A 544 -24.03 2.52 20.62
C LEU A 544 -23.09 2.50 19.41
N SER A 545 -22.31 3.57 19.28
CA SER A 545 -21.33 3.71 18.19
C SER A 545 -20.35 2.52 18.22
N PRO A 546 -19.90 2.03 17.05
CA PRO A 546 -18.99 0.90 16.99
C PRO A 546 -17.73 1.20 17.79
N GLN A 547 -17.25 0.19 18.51
CA GLN A 547 -16.08 0.39 19.35
C GLN A 547 -14.85 0.53 18.45
N PRO A 548 -14.03 1.58 18.62
CA PRO A 548 -12.78 1.71 17.90
C PRO A 548 -11.91 0.47 18.09
N ILE A 549 -11.28 0.00 17.02
CA ILE A 549 -10.36 -1.14 17.07
C ILE A 549 -9.06 -0.66 17.74
N ASP A 550 -8.57 0.51 17.34
CA ASP A 550 -7.47 1.20 17.99
C ASP A 550 -7.98 2.24 19.00
N SER A 551 -7.34 2.29 20.17
CA SER A 551 -7.69 3.25 21.23
C SER A 551 -7.29 4.70 20.91
N SER A 552 -6.61 4.94 19.80
CA SER A 552 -6.19 6.26 19.33
C SER A 552 -6.37 6.30 17.81
N PRO A 553 -7.07 7.29 17.24
CA PRO A 553 -7.60 8.49 17.89
C PRO A 553 -8.89 8.28 18.72
N GLY A 554 -9.45 7.07 18.78
CA GLY A 554 -10.69 6.81 19.54
C GLY A 554 -11.92 7.34 18.80
N LEU A 555 -11.90 7.23 17.47
CA LEU A 555 -13.00 7.61 16.59
C LEU A 555 -13.74 6.36 16.13
N SER A 556 -15.05 6.50 16.00
CA SER A 556 -15.96 5.48 15.53
C SER A 556 -16.48 5.87 14.16
N VAL A 557 -16.79 4.90 13.32
CA VAL A 557 -17.13 5.14 11.90
C VAL A 557 -18.46 4.49 11.56
N PHE A 558 -19.26 5.18 10.76
CA PHE A 558 -20.44 4.68 10.10
C PHE A 558 -20.39 5.12 8.64
N HIS A 559 -20.59 4.20 7.71
CA HIS A 559 -20.88 4.55 6.33
C HIS A 559 -22.27 4.06 5.95
N ASP A 560 -22.90 4.73 4.99
CA ASP A 560 -24.05 4.20 4.26
C ASP A 560 -23.81 4.39 2.77
N PHE A 561 -23.42 3.33 2.10
CA PHE A 561 -23.37 3.29 0.65
C PHE A 561 -23.90 1.95 0.15
N LYS A 562 -24.41 1.96 -1.08
CA LYS A 562 -24.84 0.75 -1.76
C LYS A 562 -24.23 0.70 -3.13
N VAL A 563 -23.65 -0.45 -3.46
CA VAL A 563 -23.17 -0.69 -4.82
C VAL A 563 -24.37 -0.92 -5.74
N LYS A 564 -24.57 0.01 -6.68
CA LYS A 564 -25.63 -0.02 -7.69
C LYS A 564 -25.32 -1.02 -8.79
N ASN A 565 -24.13 -0.96 -9.35
CA ASN A 565 -23.73 -1.80 -10.48
C ASN A 565 -22.22 -2.09 -10.46
N ILE A 566 -21.83 -3.26 -10.94
CA ILE A 566 -20.44 -3.63 -11.21
C ILE A 566 -20.40 -4.10 -12.66
N THR A 567 -19.44 -3.59 -13.43
CA THR A 567 -19.27 -3.99 -14.83
C THR A 567 -17.82 -4.35 -15.07
N TYR A 568 -17.62 -5.45 -15.79
CA TYR A 568 -16.33 -5.85 -16.30
C TYR A 568 -16.25 -5.59 -17.80
N LYS A 569 -15.10 -5.09 -18.24
CA LYS A 569 -14.81 -4.94 -19.66
C LYS A 569 -13.41 -5.46 -19.95
N ARG A 570 -13.31 -6.54 -20.71
CA ARG A 570 -12.03 -7.05 -21.17
C ARG A 570 -11.39 -6.10 -22.17
N GLU A 571 -10.10 -5.85 -22.00
CA GLU A 571 -9.30 -4.98 -22.84
C GLU A 571 -8.15 -5.72 -23.55
N ASP A 572 -7.96 -7.01 -23.26
CA ASP A 572 -6.99 -7.83 -23.97
C ASP A 572 -7.50 -8.31 -25.36
N PRO A 573 -6.61 -8.68 -26.30
CA PRO A 573 -6.98 -9.11 -27.65
C PRO A 573 -8.02 -10.22 -27.75
N ALA A 574 -7.93 -11.25 -26.90
CA ALA A 574 -8.93 -12.31 -26.87
C ALA A 574 -10.29 -11.79 -26.37
N GLY A 575 -10.28 -10.86 -25.41
CA GLY A 575 -11.46 -10.15 -24.94
C GLY A 575 -12.17 -9.32 -26.01
N TRP A 576 -11.44 -8.62 -26.88
CA TRP A 576 -12.05 -7.84 -27.99
C TRP A 576 -12.73 -8.72 -29.04
N LEU A 577 -12.43 -10.01 -29.05
CA LEU A 577 -13.02 -11.02 -29.92
C LEU A 577 -14.06 -11.88 -29.19
N ASP A 578 -14.49 -11.47 -27.99
CA ASP A 578 -15.42 -12.19 -27.12
C ASP A 578 -14.97 -13.64 -26.81
N SER A 579 -13.67 -13.91 -26.87
CA SER A 579 -13.11 -15.22 -26.55
C SER A 579 -12.95 -15.36 -25.03
N PRO A 580 -13.44 -16.43 -24.40
CA PRO A 580 -13.25 -16.66 -22.97
C PRO A 580 -11.82 -17.07 -22.61
N ALA A 581 -10.95 -17.33 -23.59
CA ALA A 581 -9.55 -17.68 -23.33
C ALA A 581 -8.72 -16.44 -22.99
N ALA A 582 -7.67 -16.64 -22.20
CA ALA A 582 -6.57 -15.69 -22.10
C ALA A 582 -5.86 -15.52 -23.46
N THR A 583 -5.23 -14.37 -23.68
CA THR A 583 -4.44 -14.09 -24.87
C THR A 583 -3.07 -14.78 -24.77
N PRO A 584 -2.69 -15.65 -25.72
CA PRO A 584 -1.38 -16.28 -25.74
C PRO A 584 -0.29 -15.35 -26.29
N ILE A 585 0.87 -15.36 -25.64
CA ILE A 585 2.16 -14.78 -26.05
C ILE A 585 3.18 -15.94 -26.03
N PRO A 586 3.49 -16.53 -27.20
CA PRO A 586 4.44 -17.64 -27.27
C PRO A 586 5.88 -17.13 -27.11
N LEU A 587 6.61 -17.73 -26.16
CA LEU A 587 8.04 -17.55 -25.90
C LEU A 587 8.81 -18.79 -26.41
N TRP A 588 9.02 -18.86 -27.71
CA TRP A 588 9.35 -20.13 -28.38
C TRP A 588 10.72 -20.74 -28.01
N PHE A 589 11.77 -19.93 -27.85
CA PHE A 589 13.09 -20.44 -27.46
C PHE A 589 13.13 -21.12 -26.08
N ILE A 590 12.18 -20.82 -25.20
CA ILE A 590 12.07 -21.48 -23.89
C ILE A 590 10.92 -22.49 -23.84
N GLY A 591 10.25 -22.76 -24.96
CA GLY A 591 9.16 -23.74 -25.02
C GLY A 591 7.85 -23.29 -24.38
N VAL A 592 7.73 -22.06 -23.89
CA VAL A 592 6.60 -21.63 -23.05
C VAL A 592 5.61 -20.75 -23.81
N THR A 593 4.33 -20.77 -23.43
CA THR A 593 3.36 -19.73 -23.78
C THR A 593 2.97 -18.97 -22.52
N LEU A 594 3.20 -17.66 -22.52
CA LEU A 594 2.59 -16.75 -21.56
C LEU A 594 1.15 -16.51 -21.94
N TRP A 595 0.23 -16.75 -21.04
CA TRP A 595 -1.18 -16.44 -21.18
C TRP A 595 -1.45 -15.20 -20.37
N TRP A 596 -2.07 -14.18 -20.97
CA TRP A 596 -2.42 -12.97 -20.24
C TRP A 596 -3.86 -12.56 -20.48
N GLY A 597 -4.42 -11.85 -19.51
CA GLY A 597 -5.74 -11.24 -19.61
C GLY A 597 -5.74 -9.89 -18.93
N GLN A 598 -6.57 -8.99 -19.45
CA GLN A 598 -6.73 -7.65 -18.91
C GLN A 598 -8.20 -7.25 -18.97
N TRP A 599 -8.68 -6.66 -17.88
CA TRP A 599 -10.00 -6.06 -17.83
C TRP A 599 -10.01 -4.82 -16.95
N VAL A 600 -10.99 -3.97 -17.19
CA VAL A 600 -11.37 -2.89 -16.29
C VAL A 600 -12.61 -3.35 -15.53
N ALA A 601 -12.55 -3.27 -14.20
CA ALA A 601 -13.71 -3.40 -13.34
C ALA A 601 -14.15 -1.99 -12.94
N THR A 602 -15.41 -1.68 -13.19
CA THR A 602 -16.00 -0.38 -12.84
C THR A 602 -17.16 -0.63 -11.89
N LEU A 603 -17.14 0.05 -10.76
CA LEU A 603 -18.14 -0.02 -9.70
C LEU A 603 -18.85 1.34 -9.59
N GLU A 604 -20.17 1.30 -9.59
CA GLU A 604 -21.03 2.47 -9.43
C GLU A 604 -21.80 2.36 -8.11
N LEU A 605 -21.76 3.41 -7.29
CA LEU A 605 -22.53 3.54 -6.05
C LEU A 605 -23.91 4.16 -6.31
N GLU A 606 -24.85 3.93 -5.40
CA GLU A 606 -26.10 4.67 -5.36
C GLU A 606 -25.84 6.13 -4.88
N PRO A 607 -26.60 7.11 -5.41
CA PRO A 607 -26.46 8.50 -4.99
C PRO A 607 -26.80 8.66 -3.50
N GLY A 608 -26.13 9.61 -2.85
CA GLY A 608 -26.30 9.86 -1.40
C GLY A 608 -25.49 8.88 -0.54
N SER A 609 -24.34 8.43 -1.03
CA SER A 609 -23.39 7.66 -0.23
C SER A 609 -22.73 8.56 0.81
N VAL A 610 -22.72 8.11 2.07
CA VAL A 610 -22.34 8.91 3.23
C VAL A 610 -21.24 8.22 4.02
N GLU A 611 -20.29 9.01 4.49
CA GLU A 611 -19.32 8.65 5.52
C GLU A 611 -19.55 9.53 6.75
N GLU A 612 -19.62 8.95 7.94
CA GLU A 612 -19.84 9.65 9.19
C GLU A 612 -18.88 9.16 10.26
N VAL A 613 -18.21 10.10 10.92
CA VAL A 613 -17.24 9.81 12.00
C VAL A 613 -17.75 10.40 13.30
N LEU A 614 -17.67 9.59 14.35
CA LEU A 614 -18.19 9.87 15.68
C LEU A 614 -17.02 9.90 16.69
N ASP A 615 -17.03 10.89 17.58
CA ASP A 615 -16.10 10.92 18.71
C ASP A 615 -16.57 9.95 19.80
N TYR A 616 -16.05 8.72 19.80
CA TYR A 616 -16.45 7.66 20.74
C TYR A 616 -16.12 8.01 22.20
N ASP A 617 -14.97 8.64 22.43
CA ASP A 617 -14.45 8.90 23.78
C ASP A 617 -15.10 10.13 24.44
N ASN A 618 -15.55 11.13 23.67
CA ASN A 618 -16.10 12.39 24.19
C ASN A 618 -17.54 12.64 23.71
N PRO A 619 -18.54 12.02 24.35
CA PRO A 619 -19.93 12.19 23.93
C PRO A 619 -20.47 13.55 24.42
N THR A 620 -21.00 14.36 23.50
CA THR A 620 -21.12 15.81 23.68
C THR A 620 -22.49 16.29 24.20
N ILE A 621 -23.59 15.55 23.96
CA ILE A 621 -24.94 16.05 24.30
C ILE A 621 -25.82 14.95 24.94
N PRO A 622 -26.37 15.16 26.16
CA PRO A 622 -27.39 14.29 26.71
C PRO A 622 -28.72 14.45 25.95
N HIS A 623 -29.09 13.44 25.17
CA HIS A 623 -30.36 13.33 24.45
C HIS A 623 -31.33 12.44 25.22
N ALA A 624 -32.61 12.81 25.28
CA ALA A 624 -33.63 11.96 25.88
C ALA A 624 -33.94 10.76 24.97
N PHE A 625 -33.80 9.54 25.47
CA PHE A 625 -34.15 8.31 24.77
C PHE A 625 -35.03 7.43 25.67
N GLY A 626 -36.33 7.38 25.38
CA GLY A 626 -37.32 6.74 26.25
C GLY A 626 -37.42 7.42 27.62
N VAL A 627 -37.09 6.69 28.69
CA VAL A 627 -37.04 7.19 30.09
C VAL A 627 -35.63 7.56 30.56
N ASN A 628 -34.60 7.35 29.72
CA ASN A 628 -33.20 7.62 30.05
C ASN A 628 -32.64 8.77 29.21
N TYR A 629 -31.46 9.26 29.59
CA TYR A 629 -30.64 10.15 28.75
C TYR A 629 -29.46 9.35 28.20
N VAL A 630 -29.20 9.48 26.89
CA VAL A 630 -28.03 8.90 26.22
C VAL A 630 -27.17 10.07 25.77
N HIS A 631 -25.86 9.99 25.99
CA HIS A 631 -24.95 11.00 25.46
C HIS A 631 -24.69 10.68 23.99
N LYS A 632 -25.17 11.52 23.08
CA LYS A 632 -24.93 11.36 21.64
C LYS A 632 -23.55 11.95 21.32
N PRO A 633 -22.63 11.19 20.68
CA PRO A 633 -21.35 11.72 20.25
C PRO A 633 -21.53 12.76 19.15
N LEU A 634 -20.58 13.69 19.03
CA LEU A 634 -20.58 14.62 17.91
C LEU A 634 -20.24 13.83 16.64
N ALA A 635 -21.11 13.94 15.65
CA ALA A 635 -20.91 13.39 14.31
C ALA A 635 -20.26 14.41 13.40
N TYR A 636 -19.40 13.95 12.51
CA TYR A 636 -18.95 14.70 11.34
C TYR A 636 -19.29 13.87 10.10
N ARG A 637 -20.22 14.37 9.29
CA ARG A 637 -20.75 13.71 8.10
C ARG A 637 -20.12 14.27 6.82
N TRP A 638 -19.91 13.40 5.84
CA TRP A 638 -19.45 13.72 4.50
C TRP A 638 -20.24 12.92 3.46
N GLU A 639 -20.87 13.62 2.52
CA GLU A 639 -21.48 13.02 1.34
C GLU A 639 -20.50 12.92 0.16
N MET A 640 -20.47 11.76 -0.47
CA MET A 640 -19.57 11.49 -1.59
C MET A 640 -19.98 12.24 -2.86
N PRO A 641 -19.06 12.99 -3.49
CA PRO A 641 -19.31 13.62 -4.78
C PRO A 641 -19.07 12.67 -5.98
N GLU A 642 -18.28 11.60 -5.80
CA GLU A 642 -17.96 10.63 -6.85
C GLU A 642 -18.73 9.33 -6.64
N GLU A 643 -19.51 8.93 -7.64
CA GLU A 643 -20.32 7.71 -7.59
C GLU A 643 -19.64 6.53 -8.31
N GLN A 644 -18.45 6.71 -8.88
CA GLN A 644 -17.84 5.72 -9.77
C GLN A 644 -16.37 5.47 -9.46
N PHE A 645 -16.03 4.20 -9.25
CA PHE A 645 -14.69 3.68 -9.02
C PHE A 645 -14.29 2.76 -10.17
N SER A 646 -13.01 2.78 -10.56
CA SER A 646 -12.52 1.88 -11.60
C SER A 646 -11.11 1.43 -11.33
N ILE A 647 -10.88 0.14 -11.53
CA ILE A 647 -9.57 -0.50 -11.44
C ILE A 647 -9.29 -1.26 -12.74
N ARG A 648 -8.01 -1.37 -13.09
CA ARG A 648 -7.56 -2.21 -14.21
C ARG A 648 -6.74 -3.36 -13.64
N VAL A 649 -7.14 -4.58 -13.98
CA VAL A 649 -6.46 -5.80 -13.53
C VAL A 649 -5.81 -6.47 -14.73
N ILE A 650 -4.56 -6.87 -14.58
CA ILE A 650 -3.79 -7.63 -15.57
C ILE A 650 -3.28 -8.88 -14.87
N VAL A 651 -3.50 -10.05 -15.49
CA VAL A 651 -3.00 -11.34 -14.98
C VAL A 651 -2.20 -12.02 -16.07
N VAL A 652 -1.04 -12.57 -15.70
CA VAL A 652 -0.15 -13.33 -16.58
C VAL A 652 0.06 -14.72 -15.98
N SER A 653 0.09 -15.77 -16.79
CA SER A 653 0.27 -17.15 -16.33
C SER A 653 1.04 -17.96 -17.37
N LEU A 654 1.90 -18.89 -16.94
CA LEU A 654 2.50 -19.88 -17.85
C LEU A 654 1.51 -21.03 -18.16
N ARG A 655 0.35 -21.04 -17.51
CA ARG A 655 -0.74 -22.00 -17.74
C ARG A 655 -1.87 -21.33 -18.53
N PRO A 656 -2.49 -22.05 -19.49
CA PRO A 656 -3.69 -21.54 -20.13
C PRO A 656 -4.80 -21.37 -19.09
N PHE A 657 -5.52 -20.26 -19.16
CA PHE A 657 -6.69 -20.01 -18.33
C PHE A 657 -7.83 -19.38 -19.13
N SER A 658 -9.03 -19.49 -18.57
CA SER A 658 -10.23 -18.85 -19.07
C SER A 658 -10.68 -17.70 -18.17
N ILE A 659 -11.24 -16.65 -18.74
CA ILE A 659 -11.88 -15.55 -18.03
C ILE A 659 -13.36 -15.65 -18.36
N LEU A 660 -14.18 -15.96 -17.36
CA LEU A 660 -15.63 -16.03 -17.51
C LEU A 660 -16.27 -14.82 -16.84
N ASP A 661 -17.02 -14.07 -17.62
CA ASP A 661 -18.02 -13.12 -17.14
C ASP A 661 -19.29 -13.91 -16.78
N ARG A 662 -19.87 -13.64 -15.60
CA ARG A 662 -21.02 -14.41 -15.10
C ARG A 662 -22.33 -13.62 -15.19
#